data_AF-A0A8B9RB82-F1
#
_entry.id   AF-A0A8B9RB82-F1
#
_cell.length_a   1.000
_cell.length_b   1.000
_cell.length_c   1.000
_cell.angle_alpha   90.00
_cell.angle_beta   90.00
_cell.angle_gamma   90.00
#
_symmetry.space_group_name_H-M   'P 1'
#
loop_
_entity.id
_entity.type
_entity.pdbx_description
1 polymer ?
#
loop_
_entity_poly.entity_id
_entity_poly.type
_entity_poly.pdbx_seq_one_letter_code
_entity_poly.pdbx_strand_id
1 'polypeptide(L)'
;LWVVSSEPEEPTPSVPPPENPYLIGVGRADCTGPVADVPLMGYANPDQTAGGIHTRLFSRAFIVDDGSKRVVFVTAEIGMISQRLRLEVLKELELKYGDLYRQENVILSGTHTHSGLAGYFQYTLFIITSKGYIKSSIQPIVNGIVKSIDVAHKNMRPGRIFVSKGEIVGSNLNRSPHSYLNNPEEERNRYKSNTDEQIVTLKFTDLDGDGMGVFSWFAVHPVSMNYTNRMVSSDNLGYASYLFEQEKNIGYLPGEGPFVAAFATANSGDVTPNTRGPYCINTGERCDYLNSSCPIGGTRMCVAFGPGNDIFDSTRIIGENIYRKAKELYGSAKQELRGSVHAAHQWVNMTDVTVQLDSTHSVKTCKPALGHSFAAGTIDGGGDLNFTQGAVEGDPFWDGIRDALLGAPSKEIQECQNPKPILFSTGEMNWPFPWHPDIVDVQIITIGSVAIVAVPGEATTMSGRRIREGVKQELEKNAAFTNSEVVITGLCNIYTHYITTYEEYQVQRYEGASTIYGPHTLSAYIQHFRGLARAIAEGKVGELPKGPEPPFFSNLFSLLGEPPVDRSPENTTFGDVLQQVHPVYKVRDKTFVTVEKFHNSTSTWEVVHTDASWETRFYWIKGTANQSNATVEWHIPLSAESGTYRIRHFGHYKQRVIFPVITAYEGSSHTFRVTKTLYSL
;
A
#
# COMPACT_ATOMS: atom_id res chain seq x y z
N LEU A 1 26.43 9.36 -61.42
CA LEU A 1 25.21 9.81 -62.13
C LEU A 1 24.43 8.58 -62.54
N TRP A 2 23.14 8.57 -62.20
CA TRP A 2 22.04 7.63 -62.49
C TRP A 2 21.35 7.22 -61.18
N VAL A 3 20.09 7.65 -61.06
CA VAL A 3 19.20 7.38 -59.93
C VAL A 3 18.34 6.18 -60.31
N VAL A 4 18.12 5.26 -59.37
CA VAL A 4 17.05 4.28 -59.42
C VAL A 4 16.12 4.59 -58.25
N SER A 5 14.87 4.88 -58.54
CA SER A 5 13.83 5.14 -57.53
C SER A 5 13.25 3.82 -57.03
N SER A 6 13.26 3.62 -55.72
CA SER A 6 12.38 2.65 -55.07
C SER A 6 10.95 3.21 -54.99
N GLU A 7 9.99 2.50 -55.56
CA GLU A 7 8.57 2.80 -55.37
C GLU A 7 8.15 2.55 -53.90
N PRO A 8 7.12 3.23 -53.37
CA PRO A 8 6.62 2.97 -52.04
C PRO A 8 5.90 1.61 -51.99
N GLU A 9 6.17 0.81 -50.95
CA GLU A 9 5.42 -0.43 -50.71
C GLU A 9 3.94 -0.13 -50.45
N GLU A 10 3.03 -0.83 -51.14
CA GLU A 10 1.62 -0.81 -50.78
C GLU A 10 1.43 -1.45 -49.40
N PRO A 11 0.55 -0.91 -48.54
CA PRO A 11 0.30 -1.48 -47.22
C PRO A 11 -0.31 -2.87 -47.36
N THR A 12 0.37 -3.89 -46.84
CA THR A 12 -0.18 -5.25 -46.79
C THR A 12 -1.52 -5.27 -46.06
N PRO A 13 -2.53 -6.02 -46.56
CA PRO A 13 -3.85 -6.03 -45.97
C PRO A 13 -3.78 -6.55 -44.54
N SER A 14 -4.19 -5.70 -43.58
CA SER A 14 -4.15 -6.01 -42.16
C SER A 14 -4.96 -7.26 -41.86
N VAL A 15 -4.33 -8.28 -41.30
CA VAL A 15 -5.03 -9.45 -40.72
C VAL A 15 -6.07 -8.93 -39.72
N PRO A 16 -7.36 -9.27 -39.86
CA PRO A 16 -8.40 -8.74 -38.98
C PRO A 16 -8.13 -9.22 -37.54
N PRO A 17 -8.27 -8.35 -36.52
CA PRO A 17 -7.95 -8.70 -35.14
C PRO A 17 -9.02 -9.63 -34.52
N PRO A 18 -8.71 -10.89 -34.17
CA PRO A 18 -9.67 -11.81 -33.55
C PRO A 18 -9.41 -11.95 -32.02
N GLU A 19 -10.42 -12.18 -31.18
CA GLU A 19 -11.87 -12.13 -31.43
C GLU A 19 -12.53 -11.81 -30.08
N ASN A 20 -13.46 -10.84 -30.07
CA ASN A 20 -14.05 -10.16 -28.90
C ASN A 20 -13.09 -9.31 -28.02
N PRO A 21 -13.53 -8.11 -27.57
CA PRO A 21 -12.88 -7.34 -26.50
C PRO A 21 -13.28 -7.84 -25.11
N TYR A 22 -12.50 -7.52 -24.08
CA TYR A 22 -12.92 -7.70 -22.69
C TYR A 22 -14.06 -6.71 -22.34
N LEU A 23 -14.91 -7.07 -21.37
CA LEU A 23 -15.64 -6.05 -20.61
C LEU A 23 -14.76 -5.57 -19.45
N ILE A 24 -14.44 -4.28 -19.46
CA ILE A 24 -13.55 -3.63 -18.49
C ILE A 24 -14.36 -2.67 -17.65
N GLY A 25 -14.20 -2.73 -16.33
CA GLY A 25 -14.78 -1.78 -15.37
C GLY A 25 -13.70 -1.15 -14.50
N VAL A 26 -13.80 0.16 -14.26
CA VAL A 26 -12.89 0.90 -13.37
C VAL A 26 -13.67 1.76 -12.38
N GLY A 27 -13.21 1.85 -11.14
CA GLY A 27 -13.88 2.62 -10.11
C GLY A 27 -12.96 3.03 -8.96
N ARG A 28 -13.22 4.21 -8.41
CA ARG A 28 -12.55 4.79 -7.24
C ARG A 28 -13.58 5.18 -6.19
N ALA A 29 -13.24 5.05 -4.92
CA ALA A 29 -14.05 5.56 -3.81
C ALA A 29 -13.16 5.94 -2.61
N ASP A 30 -13.59 6.94 -1.84
CA ASP A 30 -12.94 7.32 -0.58
C ASP A 30 -13.02 6.15 0.43
N CYS A 31 -11.89 5.82 1.03
CA CYS A 31 -11.74 4.83 2.11
C CYS A 31 -11.07 5.42 3.36
N THR A 32 -11.03 6.75 3.47
CA THR A 32 -10.39 7.49 4.58
C THR A 32 -11.13 7.29 5.90
N GLY A 33 -10.37 6.92 6.94
CA GLY A 33 -10.85 6.81 8.32
C GLY A 33 -10.83 8.15 9.10
N PRO A 34 -11.02 8.12 10.42
CA PRO A 34 -10.98 9.31 11.28
C PRO A 34 -9.58 9.93 11.34
N VAL A 35 -9.46 11.19 10.95
CA VAL A 35 -8.17 11.91 10.79
C VAL A 35 -7.59 12.48 12.09
N ALA A 36 -8.16 12.13 13.25
CA ALA A 36 -7.84 12.69 14.56
C ALA A 36 -7.96 11.64 15.68
N ASP A 37 -7.07 11.68 16.68
CA ASP A 37 -7.03 10.84 17.88
C ASP A 37 -6.99 9.30 17.65
N VAL A 38 -6.72 8.85 16.43
CA VAL A 38 -6.58 7.42 16.04
C VAL A 38 -5.14 7.13 15.58
N PRO A 39 -4.51 6.01 16.00
CA PRO A 39 -3.15 5.67 15.56
C PRO A 39 -3.01 5.50 14.05
N LEU A 40 -1.83 5.85 13.52
CA LEU A 40 -1.45 5.51 12.14
C LEU A 40 -0.87 4.09 12.09
N MET A 41 -1.10 3.39 10.98
CA MET A 41 -0.66 2.01 10.77
C MET A 41 0.61 1.98 9.93
N GLY A 42 1.67 1.35 10.47
CA GLY A 42 2.95 1.19 9.81
C GLY A 42 4.06 1.03 10.85
N TYR A 43 4.66 2.15 11.24
CA TYR A 43 5.81 2.25 12.15
C TYR A 43 5.61 1.70 13.57
N ALA A 44 4.40 1.28 13.96
CA ALA A 44 4.04 0.79 15.30
C ALA A 44 4.41 1.73 16.47
N ASN A 45 4.66 3.02 16.19
CA ASN A 45 5.06 4.01 17.18
C ASN A 45 3.83 4.45 18.02
N PRO A 46 3.87 4.33 19.37
CA PRO A 46 2.70 4.60 20.21
C PRO A 46 2.29 6.07 20.23
N ASP A 47 3.19 7.00 19.90
CA ASP A 47 2.93 8.44 19.81
C ASP A 47 2.50 8.89 18.42
N GLN A 48 2.53 8.00 17.41
CA GLN A 48 2.08 8.33 16.06
C GLN A 48 0.56 8.21 15.92
N THR A 49 -0.13 9.22 16.45
CA THR A 49 -1.59 9.35 16.40
C THR A 49 -1.98 10.47 15.44
N ALA A 50 -3.01 10.23 14.63
CA ALA A 50 -3.51 11.17 13.63
C ALA A 50 -3.96 12.49 14.29
N GLY A 51 -3.65 13.60 13.65
CA GLY A 51 -3.98 14.97 14.05
C GLY A 51 -4.14 15.88 12.83
N GLY A 52 -4.70 15.35 11.75
CA GLY A 52 -4.84 16.05 10.47
C GLY A 52 -4.91 15.13 9.25
N ILE A 53 -5.08 15.75 8.09
CA ILE A 53 -5.04 15.08 6.77
C ILE A 53 -4.25 15.93 5.78
N HIS A 54 -3.47 15.24 4.96
CA HIS A 54 -2.70 15.78 3.84
C HIS A 54 -3.26 15.30 2.51
N THR A 55 -3.58 14.02 2.39
CA THR A 55 -4.39 13.48 1.28
C THR A 55 -5.43 12.48 1.77
N ARG A 56 -6.56 12.44 1.07
CA ARG A 56 -7.54 11.34 1.14
C ARG A 56 -6.89 10.02 0.75
N LEU A 57 -7.43 8.95 1.33
CA LEU A 57 -7.10 7.57 1.02
C LEU A 57 -8.22 7.01 0.14
N PHE A 58 -7.88 6.44 -1.01
CA PHE A 58 -8.83 5.88 -1.96
C PHE A 58 -8.64 4.37 -2.14
N SER A 59 -9.77 3.67 -2.31
CA SER A 59 -9.80 2.35 -2.94
C SER A 59 -9.99 2.51 -4.45
N ARG A 60 -9.16 1.83 -5.24
CA ARG A 60 -9.24 1.78 -6.70
C ARG A 60 -9.39 0.33 -7.16
N ALA A 61 -10.53 0.04 -7.77
CA ALA A 61 -10.92 -1.29 -8.22
C ALA A 61 -10.98 -1.36 -9.75
N PHE A 62 -10.47 -2.47 -10.27
CA PHE A 62 -10.46 -2.80 -11.69
C PHE A 62 -11.12 -4.17 -11.86
N ILE A 63 -11.99 -4.28 -12.86
CA ILE A 63 -12.74 -5.48 -13.19
C ILE A 63 -12.48 -5.82 -14.66
N VAL A 64 -12.15 -7.07 -14.92
CA VAL A 64 -11.93 -7.59 -16.27
C VAL A 64 -12.73 -8.89 -16.42
N ASP A 65 -13.44 -9.00 -17.54
CA ASP A 65 -14.34 -10.11 -17.85
C ASP A 65 -14.15 -10.50 -19.33
N ASP A 66 -13.89 -11.77 -19.60
CA ASP A 66 -13.69 -12.32 -20.95
C ASP A 66 -14.97 -12.86 -21.61
N GLY A 67 -16.13 -12.62 -20.97
CA GLY A 67 -17.44 -13.16 -21.37
C GLY A 67 -17.77 -14.52 -20.75
N SER A 68 -16.82 -15.13 -20.02
CA SER A 68 -16.99 -16.42 -19.33
C SER A 68 -16.58 -16.33 -17.86
N LYS A 69 -15.50 -15.62 -17.56
CA LYS A 69 -14.93 -15.44 -16.23
C LYS A 69 -14.64 -13.96 -15.96
N ARG A 70 -15.05 -13.51 -14.78
CA ARG A 70 -14.81 -12.16 -14.27
C ARG A 70 -13.79 -12.20 -13.14
N VAL A 71 -12.86 -11.25 -13.14
CA VAL A 71 -11.90 -11.00 -12.05
C VAL A 71 -11.96 -9.57 -11.55
N VAL A 72 -11.58 -9.38 -10.29
CA VAL A 72 -11.46 -8.08 -9.62
C VAL A 72 -10.09 -8.00 -8.97
N PHE A 73 -9.39 -6.89 -9.20
CA PHE A 73 -8.20 -6.52 -8.45
C PHE A 73 -8.35 -5.10 -7.92
N VAL A 74 -8.07 -4.95 -6.63
CA VAL A 74 -8.21 -3.69 -5.89
C VAL A 74 -6.87 -3.35 -5.26
N THR A 75 -6.45 -2.09 -5.36
CA THR A 75 -5.50 -1.51 -4.40
C THR A 75 -6.20 -0.43 -3.59
N ALA A 76 -5.94 -0.38 -2.29
CA ALA A 76 -6.46 0.63 -1.37
C ALA A 76 -5.30 1.33 -0.67
N GLU A 77 -5.39 2.65 -0.51
CA GLU A 77 -4.35 3.47 0.13
C GLU A 77 -4.32 3.29 1.65
N ILE A 78 -3.98 2.09 2.09
CA ILE A 78 -3.85 1.68 3.49
C ILE A 78 -2.57 0.85 3.70
N GLY A 79 -2.17 0.70 4.96
CA GLY A 79 -0.95 -0.03 5.34
C GLY A 79 -0.91 -1.47 4.85
N MET A 80 -1.96 -2.27 5.05
CA MET A 80 -2.03 -3.67 4.61
C MET A 80 -3.50 -4.09 4.37
N ILE A 81 -3.77 -5.22 3.73
CA ILE A 81 -5.06 -5.90 3.90
C ILE A 81 -4.99 -6.81 5.14
N SER A 82 -5.96 -6.68 6.04
CA SER A 82 -6.17 -7.66 7.11
C SER A 82 -7.16 -8.74 6.66
N GLN A 83 -7.02 -9.97 7.17
CA GLN A 83 -7.99 -11.03 6.86
C GLN A 83 -9.40 -10.69 7.35
N ARG A 84 -9.50 -9.96 8.48
CA ARG A 84 -10.76 -9.44 9.03
C ARG A 84 -11.46 -8.48 8.06
N LEU A 85 -10.68 -7.62 7.38
CA LEU A 85 -11.13 -6.71 6.33
C LEU A 85 -11.53 -7.46 5.05
N ARG A 86 -10.72 -8.44 4.59
CA ARG A 86 -11.06 -9.27 3.42
C ARG A 86 -12.38 -10.03 3.63
N LEU A 87 -12.59 -10.62 4.81
CA LEU A 87 -13.81 -11.35 5.12
C LEU A 87 -15.04 -10.43 5.24
N GLU A 88 -14.91 -9.19 5.71
CA GLU A 88 -16.00 -8.20 5.63
C GLU A 88 -16.31 -7.77 4.20
N VAL A 89 -15.29 -7.44 3.39
CA VAL A 89 -15.48 -7.06 1.99
C VAL A 89 -16.12 -8.19 1.18
N LEU A 90 -15.64 -9.42 1.30
CA LEU A 90 -16.20 -10.57 0.57
C LEU A 90 -17.66 -10.82 0.97
N LYS A 91 -18.01 -10.71 2.26
CA LYS A 91 -19.39 -10.84 2.73
C LYS A 91 -20.32 -9.74 2.19
N GLU A 92 -19.87 -8.48 2.19
CA GLU A 92 -20.67 -7.37 1.63
C GLU A 92 -20.80 -7.45 0.10
N LEU A 93 -19.86 -8.09 -0.59
CA LEU A 93 -19.97 -8.42 -2.01
C LEU A 93 -20.95 -9.59 -2.25
N GLU A 94 -20.88 -10.66 -1.46
CA GLU A 94 -21.79 -11.81 -1.48
C GLU A 94 -23.25 -11.37 -1.25
N LEU A 95 -23.50 -10.57 -0.20
CA LEU A 95 -24.83 -10.02 0.13
C LEU A 95 -25.44 -9.16 -1.00
N LYS A 96 -24.63 -8.70 -1.95
CA LYS A 96 -25.02 -7.73 -2.98
C LYS A 96 -25.00 -8.28 -4.41
N TYR A 97 -24.12 -9.24 -4.69
CA TYR A 97 -23.90 -9.80 -6.01
C TYR A 97 -23.96 -11.34 -6.05
N GLY A 98 -24.21 -11.99 -4.90
CA GLY A 98 -24.14 -13.44 -4.77
C GLY A 98 -22.76 -13.98 -5.15
N ASP A 99 -22.75 -15.14 -5.80
CA ASP A 99 -21.53 -15.86 -6.22
C ASP A 99 -20.64 -15.14 -7.26
N LEU A 100 -20.96 -13.92 -7.70
CA LEU A 100 -20.21 -13.22 -8.75
C LEU A 100 -18.79 -12.80 -8.29
N TYR A 101 -18.64 -12.46 -7.01
CA TYR A 101 -17.39 -11.93 -6.44
C TYR A 101 -17.04 -12.67 -5.16
N ARG A 102 -16.10 -13.60 -5.26
CA ARG A 102 -15.73 -14.53 -4.19
C ARG A 102 -14.22 -14.51 -3.94
N GLN A 103 -13.81 -15.27 -2.93
CA GLN A 103 -12.41 -15.49 -2.56
C GLN A 103 -11.49 -15.86 -3.75
N GLU A 104 -12.00 -16.58 -4.77
CA GLU A 104 -11.19 -17.01 -5.91
C GLU A 104 -10.84 -15.88 -6.87
N ASN A 105 -11.80 -15.00 -7.18
CA ASN A 105 -11.68 -14.02 -8.27
C ASN A 105 -11.52 -12.57 -7.81
N VAL A 106 -11.47 -12.31 -6.49
CA VAL A 106 -11.18 -10.99 -5.91
C VAL A 106 -9.81 -10.99 -5.24
N ILE A 107 -8.87 -10.19 -5.76
CA ILE A 107 -7.64 -9.77 -5.06
C ILE A 107 -7.89 -8.40 -4.40
N LEU A 108 -7.55 -8.29 -3.12
CA LEU A 108 -7.44 -7.01 -2.41
C LEU A 108 -5.97 -6.79 -2.04
N SER A 109 -5.42 -5.59 -2.27
CA SER A 109 -4.06 -5.18 -1.90
C SER A 109 -4.07 -3.83 -1.17
N GLY A 110 -3.17 -3.63 -0.21
CA GLY A 110 -2.86 -2.31 0.36
C GLY A 110 -1.67 -1.69 -0.37
N THR A 111 -1.69 -0.38 -0.65
CA THR A 111 -0.52 0.30 -1.25
C THR A 111 0.71 0.27 -0.33
N HIS A 112 0.51 0.07 0.97
CA HIS A 112 1.51 0.13 2.05
C HIS A 112 1.90 1.54 2.50
N THR A 113 0.97 2.51 2.47
CA THR A 113 1.19 3.78 3.19
C THR A 113 1.28 3.57 4.69
N HIS A 114 2.41 4.00 5.28
CA HIS A 114 2.58 4.07 6.74
C HIS A 114 1.87 5.29 7.37
N SER A 115 1.10 6.04 6.58
CA SER A 115 0.28 7.18 7.01
C SER A 115 -1.23 6.93 6.84
N GLY A 116 -1.64 5.65 6.74
CA GLY A 116 -3.05 5.23 6.82
C GLY A 116 -3.53 4.98 8.27
N LEU A 117 -4.84 4.90 8.50
CA LEU A 117 -5.42 4.70 9.85
C LEU A 117 -5.31 3.24 10.33
N ALA A 118 -5.00 3.04 11.60
CA ALA A 118 -4.93 1.71 12.24
C ALA A 118 -6.29 1.19 12.76
N GLY A 119 -6.28 -0.02 13.31
CA GLY A 119 -7.42 -0.59 14.04
C GLY A 119 -8.39 -1.46 13.24
N TYR A 120 -7.97 -2.01 12.10
CA TYR A 120 -8.80 -2.85 11.23
C TYR A 120 -8.41 -4.34 11.24
N PHE A 121 -7.74 -4.82 12.30
CA PHE A 121 -7.23 -6.19 12.44
C PHE A 121 -8.01 -7.04 13.46
N GLN A 122 -7.83 -8.36 13.40
CA GLN A 122 -8.36 -9.31 14.39
C GLN A 122 -7.27 -10.03 15.22
N TYR A 123 -6.07 -10.21 14.68
CA TYR A 123 -4.99 -10.91 15.37
C TYR A 123 -4.35 -10.01 16.44
N THR A 124 -4.08 -10.58 17.61
CA THR A 124 -3.83 -9.80 18.84
C THR A 124 -2.67 -8.81 18.72
N LEU A 125 -1.57 -9.18 18.04
CA LEU A 125 -0.40 -8.29 17.90
C LEU A 125 -0.79 -6.94 17.26
N PHE A 126 -1.55 -6.98 16.16
CA PHE A 126 -1.99 -5.79 15.44
C PHE A 126 -3.08 -5.01 16.18
N ILE A 127 -3.90 -5.67 17.01
CA ILE A 127 -4.85 -4.98 17.89
C ILE A 127 -4.10 -4.18 18.96
N ILE A 128 -3.06 -4.75 19.57
CA ILE A 128 -2.23 -4.07 20.56
C ILE A 128 -1.57 -2.82 19.96
N THR A 129 -0.87 -2.96 18.81
CA THR A 129 -0.20 -1.82 18.17
C THR A 129 -1.19 -0.78 17.62
N SER A 130 -2.39 -1.19 17.19
CA SER A 130 -3.47 -0.28 16.79
C SER A 130 -4.18 0.43 17.95
N LYS A 131 -3.87 0.10 19.22
CA LYS A 131 -4.66 0.48 20.41
C LYS A 131 -6.13 0.00 20.36
N GLY A 132 -6.44 -1.05 19.60
CA GLY A 132 -7.78 -1.62 19.49
C GLY A 132 -8.23 -2.03 18.09
N TYR A 133 -9.38 -2.70 18.02
CA TYR A 133 -10.22 -2.78 16.84
C TYR A 133 -11.17 -1.56 16.83
N ILE A 134 -11.01 -0.70 15.83
CA ILE A 134 -11.62 0.63 15.76
C ILE A 134 -12.66 0.63 14.63
N LYS A 135 -13.94 0.49 14.98
CA LYS A 135 -15.05 0.42 14.01
C LYS A 135 -15.09 1.60 13.04
N SER A 136 -14.77 2.81 13.52
CA SER A 136 -14.68 4.01 12.70
C SER A 136 -13.52 4.00 11.70
N SER A 137 -12.46 3.21 11.91
CA SER A 137 -11.39 3.01 10.93
C SER A 137 -11.76 1.96 9.88
N ILE A 138 -12.26 0.79 10.30
CA ILE A 138 -12.53 -0.32 9.36
C ILE A 138 -13.76 -0.09 8.48
N GLN A 139 -14.83 0.53 9.00
CA GLN A 139 -16.07 0.68 8.22
C GLN A 139 -15.88 1.57 6.97
N PRO A 140 -15.17 2.72 7.00
CA PRO A 140 -14.81 3.45 5.78
C PRO A 140 -13.97 2.63 4.79
N ILE A 141 -13.09 1.76 5.28
CA ILE A 141 -12.26 0.91 4.41
C ILE A 141 -13.11 -0.16 3.71
N VAL A 142 -13.97 -0.87 4.44
CA VAL A 142 -14.94 -1.83 3.85
C VAL A 142 -15.86 -1.12 2.86
N ASN A 143 -16.47 0.00 3.27
CA ASN A 143 -17.39 0.76 2.43
C ASN A 143 -16.70 1.27 1.16
N GLY A 144 -15.47 1.80 1.28
CA GLY A 144 -14.68 2.30 0.16
C GLY A 144 -14.32 1.19 -0.84
N ILE A 145 -13.89 0.02 -0.37
CA ILE A 145 -13.57 -1.13 -1.24
C ILE A 145 -14.84 -1.68 -1.92
N VAL A 146 -15.94 -1.87 -1.19
CA VAL A 146 -17.21 -2.33 -1.78
C VAL A 146 -17.78 -1.28 -2.74
N LYS A 147 -17.53 0.02 -2.50
CA LYS A 147 -17.98 1.12 -3.36
C LYS A 147 -17.12 1.31 -4.60
N SER A 148 -15.80 1.13 -4.54
CA SER A 148 -14.94 1.18 -5.73
C SER A 148 -15.29 0.04 -6.69
N ILE A 149 -15.53 -1.17 -6.17
CA ILE A 149 -16.03 -2.33 -6.93
C ILE A 149 -17.44 -2.06 -7.49
N ASP A 150 -18.34 -1.42 -6.74
CA ASP A 150 -19.68 -1.00 -7.23
C ASP A 150 -19.62 -0.02 -8.41
N VAL A 151 -18.71 0.95 -8.36
CA VAL A 151 -18.48 1.89 -9.46
C VAL A 151 -17.89 1.15 -10.66
N ALA A 152 -16.87 0.31 -10.44
CA ALA A 152 -16.25 -0.47 -11.51
C ALA A 152 -17.26 -1.41 -12.21
N HIS A 153 -18.08 -2.13 -11.45
CA HIS A 153 -19.13 -3.02 -11.97
C HIS A 153 -20.14 -2.28 -12.84
N LYS A 154 -20.63 -1.11 -12.38
CA LYS A 154 -21.63 -0.32 -13.10
C LYS A 154 -21.08 0.39 -14.34
N ASN A 155 -19.78 0.65 -14.35
CA ASN A 155 -19.06 1.28 -15.45
C ASN A 155 -18.42 0.26 -16.42
N MET A 156 -18.76 -1.03 -16.33
CA MET A 156 -18.24 -2.05 -17.23
C MET A 156 -18.63 -1.78 -18.69
N ARG A 157 -17.65 -1.65 -19.58
CA ARG A 157 -17.84 -1.44 -21.02
C ARG A 157 -16.82 -2.24 -21.86
N PRO A 158 -17.13 -2.56 -23.14
CA PRO A 158 -16.17 -3.19 -24.04
C PRO A 158 -14.87 -2.38 -24.16
N GLY A 159 -13.73 -3.06 -24.12
CA GLY A 159 -12.43 -2.41 -24.10
C GLY A 159 -11.22 -3.33 -24.32
N ARG A 160 -10.04 -2.72 -24.32
CA ARG A 160 -8.74 -3.36 -24.57
C ARG A 160 -7.78 -3.10 -23.42
N ILE A 161 -6.86 -4.03 -23.20
CA ILE A 161 -5.83 -3.94 -22.16
C ILE A 161 -4.46 -4.03 -22.83
N PHE A 162 -3.53 -3.17 -22.45
CA PHE A 162 -2.17 -3.17 -22.98
C PHE A 162 -1.16 -3.26 -21.84
N VAL A 163 -0.13 -4.09 -21.97
CA VAL A 163 0.99 -4.17 -21.03
C VAL A 163 2.19 -3.37 -21.53
N SER A 164 2.95 -2.77 -20.62
CA SER A 164 4.24 -2.14 -20.89
C SER A 164 5.13 -2.13 -19.66
N LYS A 165 6.45 -2.06 -19.89
CA LYS A 165 7.49 -2.22 -18.86
C LYS A 165 8.58 -1.18 -19.07
N GLY A 166 9.15 -0.68 -17.98
CA GLY A 166 10.28 0.24 -18.01
C GLY A 166 11.11 0.16 -16.75
N GLU A 167 12.21 0.92 -16.70
CA GLU A 167 13.11 0.97 -15.54
C GLU A 167 13.05 2.37 -14.89
N ILE A 168 12.99 2.43 -13.56
CA ILE A 168 13.06 3.64 -12.74
C ILE A 168 14.30 3.53 -11.85
N VAL A 169 15.33 4.29 -12.17
CA VAL A 169 16.56 4.37 -11.38
C VAL A 169 16.44 5.49 -10.33
N GLY A 170 17.03 5.30 -9.14
CA GLY A 170 17.19 6.35 -8.14
C GLY A 170 15.91 6.79 -7.42
N SER A 171 14.81 6.06 -7.57
CA SER A 171 13.55 6.25 -6.82
C SER A 171 13.27 5.12 -5.82
N ASN A 172 14.21 4.19 -5.67
CA ASN A 172 14.26 3.18 -4.63
C ASN A 172 15.73 2.86 -4.27
N LEU A 173 15.93 2.20 -3.12
CA LEU A 173 17.23 1.78 -2.57
C LEU A 173 17.02 0.55 -1.69
N ASN A 174 17.97 -0.39 -1.63
CA ASN A 174 17.86 -1.54 -0.73
C ASN A 174 18.25 -1.14 0.71
N ARG A 175 17.38 -1.43 1.70
CA ARG A 175 17.56 -1.09 3.13
C ARG A 175 18.20 -2.18 3.97
N SER A 176 18.32 -3.40 3.43
CA SER A 176 19.03 -4.53 4.04
C SER A 176 20.04 -5.14 3.04
N PRO A 177 20.95 -4.34 2.45
CA PRO A 177 21.79 -4.76 1.34
C PRO A 177 22.78 -5.88 1.71
N HIS A 178 23.15 -5.98 3.00
CA HIS A 178 23.96 -7.09 3.51
C HIS A 178 23.22 -8.43 3.40
N SER A 179 21.92 -8.48 3.72
CA SER A 179 21.08 -9.67 3.55
C SER A 179 20.96 -10.06 2.08
N TYR A 180 20.76 -9.09 1.18
CA TYR A 180 20.75 -9.35 -0.27
C TYR A 180 22.08 -9.97 -0.75
N LEU A 181 23.21 -9.55 -0.19
CA LEU A 181 24.55 -10.09 -0.45
C LEU A 181 24.82 -11.47 0.19
N ASN A 182 23.85 -12.07 0.90
CA ASN A 182 23.92 -13.47 1.30
C ASN A 182 23.28 -14.43 0.27
N ASN A 183 22.43 -13.93 -0.65
CA ASN A 183 21.93 -14.74 -1.78
C ASN A 183 23.09 -15.22 -2.68
N PRO A 184 22.99 -16.39 -3.34
CA PRO A 184 24.07 -16.96 -4.14
C PRO A 184 24.60 -16.01 -5.22
N GLU A 185 25.92 -15.89 -5.35
CA GLU A 185 26.54 -14.93 -6.25
C GLU A 185 26.14 -15.12 -7.72
N GLU A 186 26.07 -16.37 -8.19
CA GLU A 186 25.57 -16.71 -9.53
C GLU A 186 24.13 -16.21 -9.76
N GLU A 187 23.26 -16.30 -8.75
CA GLU A 187 21.90 -15.77 -8.86
C GLU A 187 21.90 -14.23 -8.87
N ARG A 188 22.68 -13.58 -8.00
CA ARG A 188 22.78 -12.11 -7.97
C ARG A 188 23.27 -11.55 -9.30
N ASN A 189 24.23 -12.22 -9.94
CA ASN A 189 24.84 -11.81 -11.20
C ASN A 189 23.88 -11.92 -12.41
N ARG A 190 22.68 -12.49 -12.25
CA ARG A 190 21.59 -12.43 -13.24
C ARG A 190 20.89 -11.07 -13.29
N TYR A 191 21.11 -10.18 -12.32
CA TYR A 191 20.35 -8.93 -12.15
C TYR A 191 21.29 -7.71 -12.07
N LYS A 192 20.83 -6.57 -12.61
CA LYS A 192 21.59 -5.30 -12.62
C LYS A 192 21.78 -4.69 -11.22
N SER A 193 20.85 -4.95 -10.30
CA SER A 193 20.65 -4.15 -9.09
C SER A 193 20.12 -5.00 -7.93
N ASN A 194 20.36 -4.54 -6.70
CA ASN A 194 19.83 -5.13 -5.47
C ASN A 194 18.43 -4.60 -5.09
N THR A 195 17.79 -3.82 -5.97
CA THR A 195 16.34 -3.56 -5.96
C THR A 195 15.73 -3.96 -7.29
N ASP A 196 14.41 -4.11 -7.34
CA ASP A 196 13.69 -4.21 -8.61
C ASP A 196 13.35 -2.81 -9.15
N GLU A 197 14.21 -2.31 -10.03
CA GLU A 197 14.04 -1.04 -10.74
C GLU A 197 12.95 -1.11 -11.83
N GLN A 198 12.41 -2.30 -12.13
CA GLN A 198 11.36 -2.49 -13.12
C GLN A 198 9.99 -2.00 -12.61
N ILE A 199 9.35 -1.15 -13.39
CA ILE A 199 7.92 -0.85 -13.29
C ILE A 199 7.17 -1.58 -14.42
N VAL A 200 6.09 -2.28 -14.05
CA VAL A 200 5.15 -2.91 -15.00
C VAL A 200 3.84 -2.15 -14.95
N THR A 201 3.22 -1.90 -16.11
CA THR A 201 2.01 -1.07 -16.24
C THR A 201 1.01 -1.74 -17.16
N LEU A 202 -0.23 -1.86 -16.70
CA LEU A 202 -1.41 -2.18 -17.51
C LEU A 202 -2.19 -0.89 -17.80
N LYS A 203 -2.44 -0.65 -19.08
CA LYS A 203 -3.31 0.42 -19.60
C LYS A 203 -4.66 -0.18 -19.99
N PHE A 204 -5.74 0.47 -19.59
CA PHE A 204 -7.11 0.07 -19.87
C PHE A 204 -7.77 1.14 -20.74
N THR A 205 -8.27 0.74 -21.92
CA THR A 205 -9.04 1.60 -22.82
C THR A 205 -10.39 0.99 -23.13
N ASP A 206 -11.32 1.81 -23.59
CA ASP A 206 -12.49 1.36 -24.34
C ASP A 206 -12.11 1.03 -25.81
N LEU A 207 -13.12 0.89 -26.67
CA LEU A 207 -12.97 0.61 -28.10
C LEU A 207 -12.61 1.83 -28.94
N ASP A 208 -12.95 3.04 -28.49
CA ASP A 208 -12.59 4.30 -29.15
C ASP A 208 -11.11 4.67 -28.91
N GLY A 209 -10.47 3.97 -27.96
CA GLY A 209 -9.07 4.13 -27.57
C GLY A 209 -8.88 5.11 -26.41
N ASP A 210 -9.97 5.62 -25.85
CA ASP A 210 -9.96 6.57 -24.75
C ASP A 210 -9.54 5.88 -23.44
N GLY A 211 -8.93 6.67 -22.56
CA GLY A 211 -8.39 6.16 -21.31
C GLY A 211 -9.47 5.85 -20.29
N MET A 212 -9.62 4.58 -19.91
CA MET A 212 -10.40 4.19 -18.74
C MET A 212 -9.55 4.27 -17.47
N GLY A 213 -8.33 3.73 -17.52
CA GLY A 213 -7.48 3.72 -16.34
C GLY A 213 -6.11 3.10 -16.58
N VAL A 214 -5.35 3.03 -15.50
CA VAL A 214 -4.00 2.48 -15.47
C VAL A 214 -3.74 1.78 -14.13
N PHE A 215 -3.08 0.64 -14.15
CA PHE A 215 -2.60 -0.05 -12.94
C PHE A 215 -1.10 -0.35 -13.10
N SER A 216 -0.29 0.12 -12.16
CA SER A 216 1.16 0.01 -12.19
C SER A 216 1.72 -0.63 -10.93
N TRP A 217 2.74 -1.48 -11.09
CA TRP A 217 3.47 -2.15 -10.02
C TRP A 217 4.92 -1.69 -10.01
N PHE A 218 5.42 -1.26 -8.85
CA PHE A 218 6.82 -0.89 -8.65
C PHE A 218 7.29 -1.32 -7.24
N ALA A 219 8.56 -1.67 -7.09
CA ALA A 219 9.13 -2.07 -5.80
C ALA A 219 9.67 -0.83 -5.06
N VAL A 220 8.85 -0.25 -4.19
CA VAL A 220 9.27 0.78 -3.22
C VAL A 220 8.27 0.84 -2.06
N HIS A 221 8.73 1.00 -0.83
CA HIS A 221 7.85 1.29 0.30
C HIS A 221 7.26 2.72 0.21
N PRO A 222 5.96 2.91 0.50
CA PRO A 222 5.40 4.22 0.81
C PRO A 222 5.66 4.63 2.27
N VAL A 223 6.92 4.93 2.54
CA VAL A 223 7.50 5.39 3.82
C VAL A 223 8.30 6.69 3.66
N SER A 224 7.91 7.53 2.69
CA SER A 224 8.52 8.85 2.51
C SER A 224 7.99 9.86 3.55
N MET A 225 6.74 9.68 4.00
CA MET A 225 6.14 10.33 5.16
C MET A 225 6.52 9.55 6.43
N ASN A 226 7.66 9.91 7.03
CA ASN A 226 8.27 9.19 8.13
C ASN A 226 7.42 9.13 9.44
N TYR A 227 7.89 8.39 10.43
CA TYR A 227 7.18 8.15 11.70
C TYR A 227 6.85 9.40 12.55
N THR A 228 7.41 10.58 12.24
CA THR A 228 7.03 11.83 12.92
C THR A 228 5.83 12.52 12.27
N ASN A 229 5.40 12.06 11.08
CA ASN A 229 4.15 12.48 10.46
C ASN A 229 2.94 12.09 11.33
N ARG A 230 1.99 13.03 11.46
CA ARG A 230 0.68 12.84 12.12
C ARG A 230 -0.52 13.16 11.23
N MET A 231 -0.32 13.45 9.93
CA MET A 231 -1.42 13.62 8.99
C MET A 231 -1.70 12.33 8.23
N VAL A 232 -2.97 12.03 8.00
CA VAL A 232 -3.39 10.98 7.07
C VAL A 232 -2.86 11.31 5.67
N SER A 233 -2.18 10.37 5.04
CA SER A 233 -1.58 10.54 3.71
C SER A 233 -1.48 9.22 2.96
N SER A 234 -1.65 9.30 1.64
CA SER A 234 -1.51 8.20 0.67
C SER A 234 -0.05 7.91 0.28
N ASP A 235 0.91 8.69 0.79
CA ASP A 235 2.36 8.60 0.52
C ASP A 235 2.71 8.58 -1.00
N ASN A 236 3.87 8.05 -1.39
CA ASN A 236 4.49 8.26 -2.71
C ASN A 236 3.75 7.56 -3.86
N LEU A 237 3.26 6.32 -3.67
CA LEU A 237 2.39 5.64 -4.65
C LEU A 237 1.02 6.32 -4.78
N GLY A 238 0.50 6.88 -3.69
CA GLY A 238 -0.71 7.69 -3.73
C GLY A 238 -0.51 9.02 -4.46
N TYR A 239 0.65 9.65 -4.30
CA TYR A 239 0.99 10.86 -5.07
C TYR A 239 1.21 10.57 -6.57
N ALA A 240 1.78 9.41 -6.91
CA ALA A 240 1.83 8.93 -8.30
C ALA A 240 0.42 8.71 -8.89
N SER A 241 -0.50 8.17 -8.08
CA SER A 241 -1.92 8.01 -8.43
C SER A 241 -2.58 9.38 -8.66
N TYR A 242 -2.44 10.29 -7.70
CA TYR A 242 -2.95 11.68 -7.74
C TYR A 242 -2.53 12.43 -9.02
N LEU A 243 -1.24 12.43 -9.35
CA LEU A 243 -0.75 13.15 -10.54
C LEU A 243 -1.33 12.60 -11.85
N PHE A 244 -1.50 11.29 -11.96
CA PHE A 244 -2.05 10.67 -13.17
C PHE A 244 -3.57 10.90 -13.27
N GLU A 245 -4.30 10.79 -12.17
CA GLU A 245 -5.74 11.09 -12.13
C GLU A 245 -6.00 12.57 -12.45
N GLN A 246 -5.22 13.51 -11.90
CA GLN A 246 -5.38 14.94 -12.20
C GLN A 246 -4.94 15.35 -13.61
N GLU A 247 -4.01 14.65 -14.26
CA GLU A 247 -3.75 14.88 -15.69
C GLU A 247 -4.92 14.43 -16.57
N LYS A 248 -5.53 13.27 -16.26
CA LYS A 248 -6.55 12.67 -17.12
C LYS A 248 -7.96 13.20 -16.86
N ASN A 249 -8.27 13.52 -15.61
CA ASN A 249 -9.56 14.09 -15.22
C ASN A 249 -9.51 15.62 -15.28
N ILE A 250 -9.19 16.18 -16.45
CA ILE A 250 -9.13 17.63 -16.67
C ILE A 250 -10.47 18.27 -16.31
N GLY A 251 -10.45 19.25 -15.40
CA GLY A 251 -11.64 19.95 -14.91
C GLY A 251 -12.34 19.30 -13.71
N TYR A 252 -11.83 18.18 -13.19
CA TYR A 252 -12.32 17.55 -11.96
C TYR A 252 -11.41 17.84 -10.76
N LEU A 253 -12.00 17.77 -9.56
CA LEU A 253 -11.29 17.89 -8.29
C LEU A 253 -10.60 16.57 -7.91
N PRO A 254 -9.50 16.59 -7.13
CA PRO A 254 -8.86 15.36 -6.68
C PRO A 254 -9.80 14.38 -5.96
N GLY A 255 -9.79 13.14 -6.44
CA GLY A 255 -10.74 12.10 -6.04
C GLY A 255 -11.94 11.95 -6.99
N GLU A 256 -12.23 12.95 -7.85
CA GLU A 256 -13.30 12.94 -8.84
C GLU A 256 -12.81 12.60 -10.27
N GLY A 257 -13.74 12.52 -11.21
CA GLY A 257 -13.48 12.22 -12.62
C GLY A 257 -13.37 10.72 -12.97
N PRO A 258 -13.61 10.35 -14.25
CA PRO A 258 -13.82 8.95 -14.66
C PRO A 258 -12.55 8.12 -14.78
N PHE A 259 -11.38 8.72 -15.04
CA PHE A 259 -10.12 7.98 -15.12
C PHE A 259 -9.67 7.53 -13.73
N VAL A 260 -9.14 6.31 -13.63
CA VAL A 260 -8.63 5.72 -12.39
C VAL A 260 -7.18 5.29 -12.58
N ALA A 261 -6.27 5.76 -11.72
CA ALA A 261 -4.86 5.37 -11.73
C ALA A 261 -4.47 4.70 -10.41
N ALA A 262 -4.13 3.42 -10.46
CA ALA A 262 -3.69 2.64 -9.31
C ALA A 262 -2.20 2.36 -9.38
N PHE A 263 -1.52 2.55 -8.25
CA PHE A 263 -0.13 2.16 -8.06
C PHE A 263 -0.04 1.24 -6.84
N ALA A 264 0.46 0.02 -7.04
CA ALA A 264 0.63 -0.97 -5.99
C ALA A 264 2.11 -1.30 -5.76
N THR A 265 2.42 -1.69 -4.52
CA THR A 265 3.70 -2.30 -4.17
C THR A 265 3.87 -3.63 -4.91
N ALA A 266 5.05 -3.81 -5.49
CA ALA A 266 5.55 -5.12 -5.86
C ALA A 266 6.17 -5.81 -4.63
N ASN A 267 7.25 -6.56 -4.82
CA ASN A 267 8.08 -7.12 -3.76
C ASN A 267 9.03 -6.05 -3.17
N SER A 268 8.49 -5.14 -2.35
CA SER A 268 9.23 -4.02 -1.76
C SER A 268 9.87 -4.31 -0.39
N GLY A 269 9.88 -5.56 0.10
CA GLY A 269 10.16 -5.89 1.50
C GLY A 269 11.50 -5.37 2.07
N ASP A 270 12.53 -5.27 1.23
CA ASP A 270 13.85 -4.71 1.57
C ASP A 270 14.13 -3.37 0.84
N VAL A 271 13.08 -2.65 0.41
CA VAL A 271 13.21 -1.55 -0.58
C VAL A 271 12.59 -0.23 -0.08
N THR A 272 13.47 0.74 0.22
CA THR A 272 13.13 2.08 0.74
C THR A 272 13.06 3.16 -0.36
N PRO A 273 12.17 4.18 -0.24
CA PRO A 273 12.20 5.41 -1.04
C PRO A 273 13.24 6.43 -0.57
N ASN A 274 13.91 6.18 0.56
CA ASN A 274 14.81 7.13 1.22
C ASN A 274 16.21 7.10 0.61
N THR A 275 16.28 7.49 -0.66
CA THR A 275 17.42 7.21 -1.58
C THR A 275 18.71 7.98 -1.30
N ARG A 276 18.75 8.92 -0.36
CA ARG A 276 20.04 9.46 0.14
C ARG A 276 20.78 8.45 1.02
N GLY A 277 20.08 7.44 1.55
CA GLY A 277 20.64 6.39 2.40
C GLY A 277 20.75 6.77 3.89
N PRO A 278 21.22 5.83 4.73
CA PRO A 278 21.16 5.92 6.19
C PRO A 278 22.33 6.69 6.83
N TYR A 279 21.99 7.65 7.68
CA TYR A 279 22.92 8.50 8.43
C TYR A 279 22.50 8.62 9.91
N CYS A 280 23.49 8.89 10.76
CA CYS A 280 23.32 9.15 12.19
C CYS A 280 22.88 10.60 12.41
N ILE A 281 21.62 10.81 12.80
CA ILE A 281 20.99 12.15 12.85
C ILE A 281 21.64 13.11 13.85
N ASN A 282 22.48 12.60 14.74
CA ASN A 282 23.21 13.33 15.78
C ASN A 282 24.68 13.64 15.43
N THR A 283 25.32 12.91 14.49
CA THR A 283 26.73 13.14 14.10
C THR A 283 26.91 13.48 12.62
N GLY A 284 25.95 13.16 11.75
CA GLY A 284 26.07 13.28 10.29
C GLY A 284 26.91 12.17 9.64
N GLU A 285 27.41 11.21 10.42
CA GLU A 285 28.14 10.05 9.92
C GLU A 285 27.20 9.02 9.29
N ARG A 286 27.72 8.09 8.49
CA ARG A 286 26.94 6.93 8.03
C ARG A 286 26.71 5.97 9.18
N CYS A 287 25.52 5.34 9.21
CA CYS A 287 25.27 4.27 10.17
C CYS A 287 26.20 3.06 9.94
N ASP A 288 26.30 2.20 10.95
CA ASP A 288 26.86 0.87 10.76
C ASP A 288 26.10 0.08 9.68
N TYR A 289 26.85 -0.60 8.81
CA TYR A 289 26.35 -1.28 7.64
C TYR A 289 25.64 -2.61 7.96
N LEU A 290 26.10 -3.32 9.01
CA LEU A 290 25.60 -4.65 9.36
C LEU A 290 24.32 -4.54 10.20
N ASN A 291 24.36 -3.68 11.23
CA ASN A 291 23.38 -3.61 12.30
C ASN A 291 22.41 -2.41 12.17
N SER A 292 22.71 -1.47 11.27
CA SER A 292 21.96 -0.21 11.06
C SER A 292 21.79 0.62 12.35
N SER A 293 22.87 0.77 13.09
CA SER A 293 22.96 1.51 14.35
C SER A 293 24.01 2.61 14.32
N CYS A 294 23.92 3.55 15.24
CA CYS A 294 24.88 4.62 15.46
C CYS A 294 25.66 4.42 16.76
N PRO A 295 26.98 4.75 16.81
CA PRO A 295 27.80 4.60 18.02
C PRO A 295 27.26 5.35 19.25
N ILE A 296 26.53 6.44 19.01
CA ILE A 296 25.81 7.20 20.02
C ILE A 296 24.32 7.14 19.68
N GLY A 297 23.52 6.53 20.56
CA GLY A 297 22.05 6.48 20.44
C GLY A 297 21.47 5.34 19.58
N GLY A 298 22.28 4.35 19.18
CA GLY A 298 21.80 3.06 18.69
C GLY A 298 21.04 3.12 17.36
N THR A 299 20.09 2.22 17.18
CA THR A 299 19.24 2.11 15.97
C THR A 299 18.32 3.31 15.77
N ARG A 300 17.75 3.87 16.85
CA ARG A 300 16.89 5.07 16.80
C ARG A 300 17.54 6.29 16.15
N MET A 301 18.87 6.44 16.27
CA MET A 301 19.60 7.54 15.63
C MET A 301 19.95 7.29 14.15
N CYS A 302 19.80 6.05 13.66
CA CYS A 302 20.07 5.70 12.27
C CYS A 302 18.82 5.91 11.41
N VAL A 303 18.85 6.91 10.53
CA VAL A 303 17.69 7.26 9.69
C VAL A 303 18.12 7.43 8.24
N ALA A 304 17.37 6.85 7.31
CA ALA A 304 17.50 7.09 5.88
C ALA A 304 16.71 8.32 5.44
N PHE A 305 17.29 9.12 4.55
CA PHE A 305 16.69 10.37 4.11
C PHE A 305 16.18 10.31 2.67
N GLY A 306 14.96 10.82 2.46
CA GLY A 306 14.38 11.03 1.13
C GLY A 306 15.13 12.10 0.31
N PRO A 307 14.87 12.16 -1.01
CA PRO A 307 15.61 13.04 -1.93
C PRO A 307 15.23 14.53 -1.85
N GLY A 308 14.15 14.90 -1.15
CA GLY A 308 13.63 16.27 -1.06
C GLY A 308 14.18 17.08 0.11
N ASN A 309 13.68 18.31 0.27
CA ASN A 309 14.07 19.19 1.38
C ASN A 309 13.38 18.82 2.71
N ASP A 310 12.19 18.23 2.64
CA ASP A 310 11.45 17.67 3.77
C ASP A 310 10.78 16.33 3.37
N ILE A 311 9.94 15.76 4.25
CA ILE A 311 9.20 14.52 3.97
C ILE A 311 8.18 14.68 2.85
N PHE A 312 7.53 15.84 2.71
CA PHE A 312 6.54 16.10 1.67
C PHE A 312 7.22 16.21 0.31
N ASP A 313 8.29 17.00 0.20
CA ASP A 313 9.08 17.14 -1.02
C ASP A 313 9.75 15.82 -1.42
N SER A 314 10.17 15.01 -0.44
CA SER A 314 10.68 13.65 -0.70
C SER A 314 9.60 12.74 -1.28
N THR A 315 8.42 12.69 -0.66
CA THR A 315 7.26 11.90 -1.13
C THR A 315 6.82 12.36 -2.52
N ARG A 316 6.83 13.68 -2.75
CA ARG A 316 6.52 14.34 -4.01
C ARG A 316 7.49 13.90 -5.11
N ILE A 317 8.80 13.95 -4.87
CA ILE A 317 9.82 13.57 -5.87
C ILE A 317 9.72 12.09 -6.24
N ILE A 318 9.59 11.19 -5.26
CA ILE A 318 9.50 9.75 -5.51
C ILE A 318 8.22 9.42 -6.29
N GLY A 319 7.06 9.92 -5.85
CA GLY A 319 5.79 9.72 -6.54
C GLY A 319 5.76 10.34 -7.95
N GLU A 320 6.37 11.52 -8.13
CA GLU A 320 6.45 12.16 -9.46
C GLU A 320 7.32 11.36 -10.44
N ASN A 321 8.45 10.80 -10.00
CA ASN A 321 9.27 9.94 -10.86
C ASN A 321 8.52 8.67 -11.31
N ILE A 322 7.76 8.06 -10.39
CA ILE A 322 6.95 6.87 -10.63
C ILE A 322 5.81 7.18 -11.62
N TYR A 323 5.08 8.27 -11.41
CA TYR A 323 4.06 8.76 -12.34
C TYR A 323 4.64 9.08 -13.72
N ARG A 324 5.77 9.80 -13.82
CA ARG A 324 6.41 10.16 -15.09
C ARG A 324 6.72 8.93 -15.94
N LYS A 325 7.26 7.85 -15.34
CA LYS A 325 7.53 6.60 -16.07
C LYS A 325 6.26 5.83 -16.42
N ALA A 326 5.28 5.73 -15.51
CA ALA A 326 4.00 5.07 -15.81
C ALA A 326 3.25 5.77 -16.96
N LYS A 327 3.31 7.11 -17.01
CA LYS A 327 2.79 7.95 -18.10
C LYS A 327 3.48 7.71 -19.43
N GLU A 328 4.81 7.64 -19.43
CA GLU A 328 5.62 7.28 -20.62
C GLU A 328 5.21 5.90 -21.17
N LEU A 329 5.07 4.90 -20.30
CA LEU A 329 4.62 3.55 -20.67
C LEU A 329 3.18 3.55 -21.18
N TYR A 330 2.26 4.23 -20.51
CA TYR A 330 0.86 4.38 -20.94
C TYR A 330 0.74 5.03 -22.33
N GLY A 331 1.56 6.04 -22.61
CA GLY A 331 1.60 6.74 -23.90
C GLY A 331 2.21 5.88 -25.02
N SER A 332 3.17 5.02 -24.69
CA SER A 332 3.92 4.19 -25.66
C SER A 332 3.42 2.73 -25.78
N ALA A 333 2.43 2.32 -24.98
CA ALA A 333 1.95 0.95 -24.91
C ALA A 333 1.38 0.42 -26.23
N LYS A 334 1.97 -0.70 -26.71
CA LYS A 334 1.63 -1.38 -27.97
C LYS A 334 1.28 -2.87 -27.81
N GLN A 335 1.75 -3.52 -26.75
CA GLN A 335 1.46 -4.95 -26.52
C GLN A 335 0.06 -5.10 -25.92
N GLU A 336 -0.92 -5.35 -26.78
CA GLU A 336 -2.28 -5.72 -26.37
C GLU A 336 -2.27 -7.12 -25.69
N LEU A 337 -3.02 -7.25 -24.60
CA LEU A 337 -3.27 -8.52 -23.95
C LEU A 337 -4.48 -9.20 -24.58
N ARG A 338 -4.34 -10.49 -24.90
CA ARG A 338 -5.40 -11.36 -25.43
C ARG A 338 -5.33 -12.73 -24.77
N GLY A 339 -6.45 -13.46 -24.83
CA GLY A 339 -6.63 -14.76 -24.18
C GLY A 339 -7.52 -14.67 -22.93
N SER A 340 -7.97 -15.83 -22.46
CA SER A 340 -8.92 -15.93 -21.36
C SER A 340 -8.38 -15.44 -20.02
N VAL A 341 -9.31 -15.01 -19.18
CA VAL A 341 -9.09 -14.73 -17.76
C VAL A 341 -9.00 -16.04 -16.98
N HIS A 342 -8.19 -16.06 -15.92
CA HIS A 342 -8.18 -17.14 -14.93
C HIS A 342 -8.02 -16.58 -13.52
N ALA A 343 -8.47 -17.34 -12.53
CA ALA A 343 -8.23 -17.07 -11.14
C ALA A 343 -8.12 -18.41 -10.39
N ALA A 344 -7.13 -18.53 -9.50
CA ALA A 344 -6.95 -19.69 -8.62
C ALA A 344 -6.58 -19.20 -7.22
N HIS A 345 -7.19 -19.80 -6.21
CA HIS A 345 -7.05 -19.45 -4.79
C HIS A 345 -7.00 -20.73 -3.96
N GLN A 346 -6.24 -20.69 -2.86
CA GLN A 346 -6.34 -21.65 -1.77
C GLN A 346 -6.12 -20.92 -0.45
N TRP A 347 -6.67 -21.48 0.63
CA TRP A 347 -6.16 -21.23 1.96
C TRP A 347 -5.11 -22.28 2.34
N VAL A 348 -4.05 -21.84 3.02
CA VAL A 348 -2.93 -22.68 3.44
C VAL A 348 -2.71 -22.50 4.93
N ASN A 349 -2.60 -23.61 5.67
CA ASN A 349 -2.06 -23.56 7.03
C ASN A 349 -0.53 -23.41 6.95
N MET A 350 -0.06 -22.17 7.01
CA MET A 350 1.37 -21.85 6.86
C MET A 350 2.22 -22.33 8.04
N THR A 351 1.63 -22.86 9.12
CA THR A 351 2.37 -23.48 10.24
C THR A 351 2.76 -24.94 9.99
N ASP A 352 2.23 -25.57 8.93
CA ASP A 352 2.27 -27.02 8.75
C ASP A 352 2.66 -27.45 7.31
N VAL A 353 3.27 -26.56 6.53
CA VAL A 353 3.63 -26.84 5.13
C VAL A 353 4.93 -27.65 5.08
N THR A 354 4.84 -28.91 4.63
CA THR A 354 6.00 -29.66 4.16
C THR A 354 6.46 -29.09 2.81
N VAL A 355 7.74 -28.76 2.71
CA VAL A 355 8.38 -28.20 1.51
C VAL A 355 9.41 -29.20 1.01
N GLN A 356 9.32 -29.60 -0.26
CA GLN A 356 10.38 -30.41 -0.90
C GLN A 356 11.48 -29.48 -1.42
N LEU A 357 12.71 -29.66 -0.94
CA LEU A 357 13.88 -28.92 -1.46
C LEU A 357 14.55 -29.67 -2.61
N ASP A 358 14.60 -31.00 -2.52
CA ASP A 358 15.02 -31.90 -3.60
C ASP A 358 14.18 -33.21 -3.57
N SER A 359 14.57 -34.22 -4.35
CA SER A 359 13.88 -35.52 -4.45
C SER A 359 13.94 -36.39 -3.18
N THR A 360 14.76 -36.01 -2.20
CA THR A 360 15.11 -36.79 -1.01
C THR A 360 15.05 -35.98 0.29
N HIS A 361 15.14 -34.65 0.23
CA HIS A 361 15.13 -33.78 1.39
C HIS A 361 13.90 -32.87 1.45
N SER A 362 13.04 -33.15 2.43
CA SER A 362 11.89 -32.33 2.80
C SER A 362 12.15 -31.55 4.09
N VAL A 363 11.78 -30.28 4.11
CA VAL A 363 11.77 -29.41 5.29
C VAL A 363 10.32 -28.99 5.62
N LYS A 364 10.14 -28.17 6.66
CA LYS A 364 8.82 -27.73 7.11
C LYS A 364 8.82 -26.23 7.45
N THR A 365 7.67 -25.56 7.32
CA THR A 365 7.44 -24.26 7.94
C THR A 365 7.15 -24.39 9.45
N CYS A 366 7.19 -23.26 10.14
CA CYS A 366 7.03 -23.17 11.59
C CYS A 366 5.74 -22.44 11.99
N LYS A 367 5.29 -22.66 13.23
CA LYS A 367 4.39 -21.71 13.91
C LYS A 367 4.95 -20.28 13.82
N PRO A 368 4.13 -19.23 13.64
CA PRO A 368 4.63 -17.87 13.45
C PRO A 368 5.40 -17.36 14.68
N ALA A 369 6.60 -16.81 14.46
CA ALA A 369 7.38 -16.13 15.51
C ALA A 369 8.18 -14.94 14.97
N LEU A 370 8.30 -13.90 15.79
CA LEU A 370 9.11 -12.69 15.51
C LEU A 370 10.44 -12.77 16.25
N GLY A 371 11.53 -12.39 15.58
CA GLY A 371 12.88 -12.39 16.14
C GLY A 371 13.25 -11.12 16.92
N HIS A 372 14.35 -11.12 17.67
CA HIS A 372 14.85 -9.94 18.39
C HIS A 372 14.96 -8.70 17.49
N SER A 373 15.49 -8.83 16.27
CA SER A 373 15.61 -7.70 15.33
C SER A 373 14.29 -7.15 14.77
N PHE A 374 13.12 -7.73 15.07
CA PHE A 374 11.83 -7.07 14.84
C PHE A 374 11.71 -5.78 15.69
N ALA A 375 12.16 -5.81 16.94
CA ALA A 375 12.10 -4.65 17.84
C ALA A 375 13.18 -3.59 17.53
N ALA A 376 14.07 -3.84 16.56
CA ALA A 376 15.06 -2.88 16.09
C ALA A 376 14.49 -1.86 15.08
N GLY A 377 13.37 -2.18 14.43
CA GLY A 377 12.83 -1.41 13.31
C GLY A 377 13.78 -1.40 12.09
N THR A 378 13.63 -0.40 11.22
CA THR A 378 14.46 -0.22 10.02
C THR A 378 15.06 1.18 9.96
N ILE A 379 15.89 1.45 8.95
CA ILE A 379 16.39 2.81 8.66
C ILE A 379 15.27 3.78 8.24
N ASP A 380 14.06 3.28 7.92
CA ASP A 380 12.87 4.10 7.64
C ASP A 380 12.12 4.49 8.94
N GLY A 381 12.40 3.78 10.05
CA GLY A 381 11.81 3.96 11.36
C GLY A 381 12.41 2.97 12.37
N GLY A 382 13.38 3.44 13.15
CA GLY A 382 14.11 2.63 14.13
C GLY A 382 13.35 2.44 15.46
N GLY A 383 13.61 1.33 16.14
CA GLY A 383 12.95 0.97 17.39
C GLY A 383 13.53 1.66 18.64
N ASP A 384 12.69 1.89 19.64
CA ASP A 384 13.05 2.60 20.88
C ASP A 384 13.76 1.75 21.94
N LEU A 385 13.71 0.41 21.83
CA LEU A 385 14.20 -0.52 22.86
C LEU A 385 15.67 -0.93 22.70
N ASN A 386 16.44 -0.18 21.90
CA ASN A 386 17.88 -0.37 21.64
C ASN A 386 18.29 -1.75 21.08
N PHE A 387 17.34 -2.52 20.53
CA PHE A 387 17.64 -3.68 19.70
C PHE A 387 18.35 -3.24 18.41
N THR A 388 19.31 -4.05 17.96
CA THR A 388 19.97 -3.92 16.66
C THR A 388 19.38 -4.89 15.64
N GLN A 389 19.52 -4.56 14.35
CA GLN A 389 19.34 -5.56 13.30
C GLN A 389 20.54 -6.52 13.28
N GLY A 390 20.37 -7.73 12.75
CA GLY A 390 21.46 -8.72 12.63
C GLY A 390 21.59 -9.69 13.82
N ALA A 391 20.61 -9.72 14.74
CA ALA A 391 20.69 -10.56 15.93
C ALA A 391 20.39 -12.03 15.61
N VAL A 392 21.41 -12.88 15.63
CA VAL A 392 21.32 -14.35 15.51
C VAL A 392 21.44 -15.08 16.85
N GLU A 393 21.77 -14.37 17.93
CA GLU A 393 21.78 -14.86 19.31
C GLU A 393 20.78 -14.05 20.15
N GLY A 394 20.22 -14.65 21.20
CA GLY A 394 19.27 -14.00 22.11
C GLY A 394 19.98 -13.23 23.22
N ASP A 395 19.44 -12.07 23.58
CA ASP A 395 19.83 -11.34 24.79
C ASP A 395 19.16 -11.95 26.05
N PRO A 396 19.91 -12.40 27.07
CA PRO A 396 19.35 -13.05 28.26
C PRO A 396 18.40 -12.18 29.11
N PHE A 397 18.50 -10.86 29.03
CA PHE A 397 17.61 -9.95 29.75
C PHE A 397 16.24 -9.86 29.07
N TRP A 398 16.22 -9.67 27.75
CA TRP A 398 14.98 -9.70 26.95
C TRP A 398 14.33 -11.09 26.92
N ASP A 399 15.11 -12.15 26.82
CA ASP A 399 14.63 -13.53 26.90
C ASP A 399 13.98 -13.81 28.27
N GLY A 400 14.59 -13.36 29.37
CA GLY A 400 14.00 -13.47 30.71
C GLY A 400 12.70 -12.67 30.89
N ILE A 401 12.59 -11.49 30.25
CA ILE A 401 11.36 -10.69 30.25
C ILE A 401 10.25 -11.37 29.43
N ARG A 402 10.57 -11.90 28.25
CA ARG A 402 9.66 -12.69 27.41
C ARG A 402 9.11 -13.86 28.20
N ASP A 403 9.98 -14.67 28.79
CA ASP A 403 9.59 -15.90 29.48
C ASP A 403 8.71 -15.63 30.71
N ALA A 404 8.99 -14.55 31.44
CA ALA A 404 8.22 -14.14 32.62
C ALA A 404 6.84 -13.52 32.31
N LEU A 405 6.67 -12.86 31.16
CA LEU A 405 5.44 -12.15 30.80
C LEU A 405 4.54 -12.91 29.81
N LEU A 406 5.14 -13.69 28.91
CA LEU A 406 4.48 -14.27 27.73
C LEU A 406 4.64 -15.80 27.64
N GLY A 407 5.52 -16.37 28.47
CA GLY A 407 5.89 -17.79 28.45
C GLY A 407 7.09 -18.09 27.54
N ALA A 408 7.87 -19.10 27.93
CA ALA A 408 9.03 -19.53 27.16
C ALA A 408 8.61 -20.22 25.84
N PRO A 409 9.22 -19.87 24.68
CA PRO A 409 8.98 -20.57 23.42
C PRO A 409 9.31 -22.06 23.53
N SER A 410 8.54 -22.92 22.87
CA SER A 410 8.83 -24.36 22.84
C SER A 410 10.20 -24.69 22.21
N LYS A 411 10.75 -25.87 22.48
CA LYS A 411 12.01 -26.29 21.81
C LYS A 411 11.80 -26.49 20.32
N GLU A 412 10.66 -27.08 19.95
CA GLU A 412 10.29 -27.35 18.56
C GLU A 412 10.18 -26.06 17.73
N ILE A 413 9.65 -24.96 18.31
CA ILE A 413 9.63 -23.68 17.60
C ILE A 413 11.01 -23.00 17.56
N GLN A 414 11.83 -23.11 18.62
CA GLN A 414 13.22 -22.61 18.60
C GLN A 414 14.06 -23.32 17.54
N GLU A 415 14.03 -24.66 17.50
CA GLU A 415 14.75 -25.48 16.53
C GLU A 415 14.26 -25.21 15.09
N CYS A 416 12.95 -25.02 14.88
CA CYS A 416 12.39 -24.71 13.56
C CYS A 416 12.73 -23.29 13.07
N GLN A 417 12.73 -22.30 13.96
CA GLN A 417 12.96 -20.90 13.62
C GLN A 417 14.45 -20.54 13.48
N ASN A 418 15.37 -21.38 13.96
CA ASN A 418 16.82 -21.17 13.92
C ASN A 418 17.33 -20.68 12.54
N PRO A 419 18.21 -19.66 12.46
CA PRO A 419 18.93 -18.99 13.55
C PRO A 419 18.22 -17.74 14.12
N LYS A 420 16.88 -17.65 14.05
CA LYS A 420 16.13 -16.54 14.67
C LYS A 420 16.07 -16.69 16.20
N PRO A 421 16.66 -15.76 16.99
CA PRO A 421 16.36 -15.66 18.41
C PRO A 421 14.93 -15.12 18.59
N ILE A 422 14.02 -15.94 19.12
CA ILE A 422 12.58 -15.61 19.19
C ILE A 422 12.31 -14.55 20.26
N LEU A 423 11.83 -13.38 19.87
CA LEU A 423 11.31 -12.37 20.79
C LEU A 423 9.84 -12.63 21.15
N PHE A 424 9.02 -13.06 20.18
CA PHE A 424 7.60 -13.37 20.40
C PHE A 424 7.21 -14.70 19.72
N SER A 425 6.81 -15.71 20.51
CA SER A 425 6.32 -17.00 20.03
C SER A 425 4.83 -16.92 19.61
N THR A 426 4.54 -16.08 18.62
CA THR A 426 3.17 -15.65 18.31
C THR A 426 2.17 -16.75 17.92
N GLY A 427 2.62 -17.91 17.42
CA GLY A 427 1.79 -19.10 17.16
C GLY A 427 1.52 -19.97 18.40
N GLU A 428 2.09 -19.61 19.55
CA GLU A 428 1.85 -20.25 20.85
C GLU A 428 1.05 -19.31 21.77
N MET A 429 1.13 -18.00 21.51
CA MET A 429 0.40 -16.93 22.18
C MET A 429 -1.03 -16.81 21.63
N ASN A 430 -1.99 -17.38 22.36
CA ASN A 430 -3.39 -17.54 21.91
C ASN A 430 -4.42 -16.73 22.70
N TRP A 431 -3.99 -15.86 23.62
CA TRP A 431 -4.86 -15.02 24.44
C TRP A 431 -4.68 -13.52 24.17
N PRO A 432 -5.76 -12.70 24.13
CA PRO A 432 -7.17 -13.10 24.15
C PRO A 432 -7.64 -13.79 22.85
N PHE A 433 -6.89 -13.62 21.77
CA PHE A 433 -7.00 -14.33 20.50
C PHE A 433 -5.59 -14.73 20.02
N PRO A 434 -5.45 -15.62 19.02
CA PRO A 434 -4.18 -15.87 18.33
C PRO A 434 -3.46 -14.56 17.95
N TRP A 435 -2.15 -14.49 18.22
CA TRP A 435 -1.36 -13.28 17.97
C TRP A 435 -1.00 -13.09 16.50
N HIS A 436 -0.91 -14.19 15.74
CA HIS A 436 -0.71 -14.19 14.30
C HIS A 436 -1.62 -15.20 13.57
N PRO A 437 -1.80 -15.07 12.25
CA PRO A 437 -2.55 -16.03 11.45
C PRO A 437 -1.76 -17.31 11.19
N ASP A 438 -2.44 -18.45 11.36
CA ASP A 438 -1.99 -19.74 10.84
C ASP A 438 -2.49 -19.96 9.40
N ILE A 439 -3.70 -19.48 9.10
CA ILE A 439 -4.40 -19.71 7.82
C ILE A 439 -4.26 -18.50 6.90
N VAL A 440 -3.67 -18.71 5.73
CA VAL A 440 -3.22 -17.65 4.81
C VAL A 440 -3.82 -17.86 3.42
N ASP A 441 -4.29 -16.78 2.79
CA ASP A 441 -4.72 -16.75 1.39
C ASP A 441 -3.51 -16.76 0.43
N VAL A 442 -3.45 -17.72 -0.50
CA VAL A 442 -2.58 -17.67 -1.69
C VAL A 442 -3.45 -17.61 -2.94
N GLN A 443 -3.13 -16.70 -3.87
CA GLN A 443 -3.96 -16.44 -5.04
C GLN A 443 -3.16 -15.99 -6.26
N ILE A 444 -3.57 -16.43 -7.45
CA ILE A 444 -3.08 -15.93 -8.75
C ILE A 444 -4.30 -15.61 -9.62
N ILE A 445 -4.27 -14.44 -10.26
CA ILE A 445 -5.18 -14.08 -11.36
C ILE A 445 -4.36 -13.98 -12.65
N THR A 446 -4.89 -14.45 -13.79
CA THR A 446 -4.30 -14.16 -15.10
C THR A 446 -5.28 -13.43 -16.02
N ILE A 447 -4.73 -12.53 -16.84
CA ILE A 447 -5.43 -11.76 -17.87
C ILE A 447 -4.60 -11.92 -19.14
N GLY A 448 -4.98 -12.87 -20.00
CA GLY A 448 -4.14 -13.27 -21.13
C GLY A 448 -2.74 -13.72 -20.66
N SER A 449 -1.70 -13.11 -21.21
CA SER A 449 -0.29 -13.41 -20.87
C SER A 449 0.25 -12.71 -19.61
N VAL A 450 -0.58 -12.06 -18.80
CA VAL A 450 -0.14 -11.42 -17.53
C VAL A 450 -0.71 -12.18 -16.34
N ALA A 451 0.16 -12.58 -15.41
CA ALA A 451 -0.18 -13.23 -14.15
C ALA A 451 0.10 -12.31 -12.97
N ILE A 452 -0.94 -12.02 -12.19
CA ILE A 452 -0.92 -11.20 -10.97
C ILE A 452 -0.86 -12.14 -9.77
N VAL A 453 0.28 -12.18 -9.09
CA VAL A 453 0.50 -13.03 -7.90
C VAL A 453 0.22 -12.21 -6.65
N ALA A 454 -0.79 -12.62 -5.88
CA ALA A 454 -1.18 -11.96 -4.65
C ALA A 454 -0.33 -12.48 -3.48
N VAL A 455 0.66 -11.71 -3.04
CA VAL A 455 1.55 -12.08 -1.94
C VAL A 455 1.00 -11.53 -0.61
N PRO A 456 0.73 -12.37 0.40
CA PRO A 456 0.10 -11.99 1.68
C PRO A 456 1.04 -11.28 2.67
N GLY A 457 1.92 -10.42 2.18
CA GLY A 457 2.94 -9.77 2.97
C GLY A 457 3.98 -9.07 2.10
N GLU A 458 5.17 -8.90 2.67
CA GLU A 458 6.25 -8.08 2.13
C GLU A 458 7.43 -8.95 1.69
N ALA A 459 7.36 -9.46 0.45
CA ALA A 459 8.48 -10.17 -0.16
C ALA A 459 9.65 -9.22 -0.46
N THR A 460 10.88 -9.64 -0.13
CA THR A 460 12.11 -8.95 -0.51
C THR A 460 12.37 -8.99 -2.02
N THR A 461 13.36 -8.23 -2.47
CA THR A 461 13.82 -8.17 -3.86
C THR A 461 14.10 -9.56 -4.43
N MET A 462 14.92 -10.40 -3.78
CA MET A 462 15.21 -11.73 -4.30
C MET A 462 14.04 -12.72 -4.11
N SER A 463 13.26 -12.58 -3.04
CA SER A 463 12.04 -13.39 -2.83
C SER A 463 11.02 -13.21 -3.96
N GLY A 464 10.72 -11.97 -4.35
CA GLY A 464 9.81 -11.70 -5.45
C GLY A 464 10.36 -12.17 -6.80
N ARG A 465 11.67 -12.05 -7.05
CA ARG A 465 12.34 -12.62 -8.23
C ARG A 465 12.14 -14.14 -8.32
N ARG A 466 12.40 -14.87 -7.24
CA ARG A 466 12.23 -16.33 -7.17
C ARG A 466 10.76 -16.76 -7.32
N ILE A 467 9.80 -16.01 -6.77
CA ILE A 467 8.36 -16.27 -6.98
C ILE A 467 7.95 -16.06 -8.45
N ARG A 468 8.36 -14.94 -9.07
CA ARG A 468 8.05 -14.65 -10.49
C ARG A 468 8.59 -15.74 -11.42
N GLU A 469 9.85 -16.11 -11.25
CA GLU A 469 10.52 -17.18 -12.00
C GLU A 469 9.77 -18.51 -11.83
N GLY A 470 9.47 -18.92 -10.59
CA GLY A 470 8.78 -20.18 -10.31
C GLY A 470 7.38 -20.26 -10.94
N VAL A 471 6.58 -19.20 -10.83
CA VAL A 471 5.24 -19.11 -11.44
C VAL A 471 5.34 -19.14 -12.96
N LYS A 472 6.26 -18.36 -13.55
CA LYS A 472 6.45 -18.30 -15.01
C LYS A 472 6.79 -19.69 -15.59
N GLN A 473 7.70 -20.40 -14.95
CA GLN A 473 8.11 -21.74 -15.38
C GLN A 473 6.95 -22.73 -15.45
N GLU A 474 5.99 -22.70 -14.52
CA GLU A 474 4.82 -23.61 -14.57
C GLU A 474 3.78 -23.18 -15.61
N LEU A 475 3.56 -21.87 -15.81
CA LEU A 475 2.63 -21.36 -16.84
C LEU A 475 3.09 -21.71 -18.26
N GLU A 476 4.39 -21.59 -18.53
CA GLU A 476 4.96 -21.80 -19.87
C GLU A 476 5.32 -23.27 -20.16
N LYS A 477 5.41 -24.11 -19.12
CA LYS A 477 5.90 -25.52 -19.17
C LYS A 477 5.30 -26.36 -20.31
N ASN A 478 4.00 -26.26 -20.51
CA ASN A 478 3.23 -27.05 -21.47
C ASN A 478 2.80 -26.22 -22.69
N ALA A 479 3.42 -25.04 -22.92
CA ALA A 479 3.02 -24.03 -23.90
C ALA A 479 1.57 -23.50 -23.77
N ALA A 480 0.93 -23.71 -22.62
CA ALA A 480 -0.42 -23.19 -22.32
C ALA A 480 -0.44 -21.65 -22.24
N PHE A 481 0.66 -21.06 -21.78
CA PHE A 481 0.95 -19.63 -21.89
C PHE A 481 2.30 -19.44 -22.61
N THR A 482 2.48 -18.29 -23.26
CA THR A 482 3.73 -17.93 -23.95
C THR A 482 4.09 -16.48 -23.67
N ASN A 483 5.38 -16.21 -23.45
CA ASN A 483 5.90 -14.88 -23.08
C ASN A 483 5.16 -14.26 -21.88
N SER A 484 4.88 -15.10 -20.88
CA SER A 484 4.18 -14.74 -19.66
C SER A 484 4.94 -13.64 -18.91
N GLU A 485 4.21 -12.61 -18.49
CA GLU A 485 4.68 -11.65 -17.51
C GLU A 485 4.06 -11.96 -16.16
N VAL A 486 4.89 -12.09 -15.14
CA VAL A 486 4.42 -12.34 -13.77
C VAL A 486 4.72 -11.11 -12.93
N VAL A 487 3.69 -10.47 -12.38
CA VAL A 487 3.83 -9.36 -11.45
C VAL A 487 3.54 -9.82 -10.02
N ILE A 488 4.36 -9.37 -9.07
CA ILE A 488 4.06 -9.49 -7.65
C ILE A 488 3.15 -8.33 -7.27
N THR A 489 2.07 -8.61 -6.55
CA THR A 489 1.30 -7.60 -5.81
C THR A 489 1.50 -7.87 -4.33
N GLY A 490 2.08 -6.91 -3.61
CA GLY A 490 2.33 -7.02 -2.18
C GLY A 490 1.07 -6.90 -1.34
N LEU A 491 1.21 -7.31 -0.06
CA LEU A 491 0.25 -7.06 1.03
C LEU A 491 -1.21 -7.41 0.70
N CYS A 492 -1.39 -8.52 -0.03
CA CYS A 492 -2.69 -8.94 -0.53
C CYS A 492 -3.44 -9.83 0.43
N ASN A 493 -4.76 -9.60 0.57
CA ASN A 493 -5.74 -10.47 1.24
C ASN A 493 -5.60 -10.66 2.77
N ILE A 494 -4.38 -10.82 3.26
CA ILE A 494 -3.98 -10.94 4.66
C ILE A 494 -2.54 -10.41 4.76
N TYR A 495 -2.12 -10.02 5.97
CA TYR A 495 -0.75 -9.60 6.25
C TYR A 495 -0.05 -10.61 7.17
N THR A 496 1.06 -11.18 6.71
CA THR A 496 1.91 -12.14 7.44
C THR A 496 3.33 -11.62 7.63
N HIS A 497 3.52 -10.30 7.78
CA HIS A 497 4.82 -9.64 7.79
C HIS A 497 5.66 -9.93 6.53
N TYR A 498 6.93 -10.31 6.68
CA TYR A 498 7.93 -10.33 5.62
C TYR A 498 8.13 -11.72 5.03
N ILE A 499 8.68 -11.75 3.82
CA ILE A 499 9.17 -12.97 3.18
C ILE A 499 10.58 -12.68 2.65
N THR A 500 11.60 -13.14 3.38
CA THR A 500 13.00 -13.19 2.91
C THR A 500 13.31 -14.50 2.19
N THR A 501 14.40 -14.55 1.43
CA THR A 501 14.99 -15.82 1.03
C THR A 501 15.52 -16.60 2.23
N TYR A 502 15.85 -17.89 2.06
CA TYR A 502 16.48 -18.69 3.11
C TYR A 502 17.83 -18.06 3.52
N GLU A 503 18.55 -17.52 2.55
CA GLU A 503 19.86 -16.90 2.69
C GLU A 503 19.77 -15.55 3.39
N GLU A 504 18.87 -14.67 2.96
CA GLU A 504 18.57 -13.40 3.64
C GLU A 504 18.11 -13.62 5.09
N TYR A 505 17.35 -14.70 5.34
CA TYR A 505 16.87 -15.09 6.67
C TYR A 505 18.03 -15.39 7.64
N GLN A 506 19.12 -16.03 7.19
CA GLN A 506 20.24 -16.37 8.06
C GLN A 506 20.90 -15.13 8.70
N VAL A 507 20.77 -13.97 8.06
CA VAL A 507 21.39 -12.70 8.51
C VAL A 507 20.55 -12.02 9.61
N GLN A 508 19.29 -12.42 9.82
CA GLN A 508 18.39 -11.88 10.86
C GLN A 508 18.37 -10.34 10.99
N ARG A 509 18.40 -9.63 9.85
CA ARG A 509 17.95 -8.23 9.79
C ARG A 509 16.42 -8.15 9.96
N TYR A 510 15.86 -6.93 10.01
CA TYR A 510 14.45 -6.71 10.33
C TYR A 510 13.49 -7.61 9.52
N GLU A 511 13.72 -7.75 8.21
CA GLU A 511 12.92 -8.58 7.32
C GLU A 511 13.02 -10.09 7.67
N GLY A 512 14.21 -10.57 8.05
CA GLY A 512 14.45 -11.97 8.41
C GLY A 512 13.88 -12.33 9.78
N ALA A 513 14.03 -11.44 10.76
CA ALA A 513 13.37 -11.56 12.07
C ALA A 513 11.84 -11.49 11.94
N SER A 514 11.33 -10.77 10.94
CA SER A 514 9.90 -10.62 10.66
C SER A 514 9.35 -11.61 9.63
N THR A 515 10.15 -12.59 9.16
CA THR A 515 9.67 -13.66 8.29
C THR A 515 9.09 -14.77 9.16
N ILE A 516 7.79 -14.71 9.45
CA ILE A 516 7.23 -15.34 10.66
C ILE A 516 7.20 -16.88 10.65
N TYR A 517 6.99 -17.54 9.50
CA TYR A 517 6.87 -19.00 9.41
C TYR A 517 8.21 -19.74 9.27
N GLY A 518 9.33 -19.08 9.63
CA GLY A 518 10.67 -19.67 9.67
C GLY A 518 11.45 -19.59 8.34
N PRO A 519 12.64 -20.20 8.28
CA PRO A 519 13.59 -20.03 7.17
C PRO A 519 13.08 -20.52 5.81
N HIS A 520 12.06 -21.38 5.77
CA HIS A 520 11.49 -21.95 4.56
C HIS A 520 10.17 -21.28 4.11
N THR A 521 9.80 -20.14 4.70
CA THR A 521 8.59 -19.37 4.35
C THR A 521 8.51 -19.07 2.85
N LEU A 522 9.59 -18.59 2.23
CA LEU A 522 9.61 -18.35 0.78
C LEU A 522 9.40 -19.63 -0.03
N SER A 523 10.09 -20.72 0.33
CA SER A 523 10.02 -21.98 -0.40
C SER A 523 8.61 -22.60 -0.35
N ALA A 524 7.89 -22.45 0.78
CA ALA A 524 6.49 -22.79 0.89
C ALA A 524 5.61 -21.93 -0.05
N TYR A 525 5.79 -20.60 -0.06
CA TYR A 525 5.05 -19.73 -0.99
C TYR A 525 5.34 -20.09 -2.46
N ILE A 526 6.59 -20.34 -2.84
CA ILE A 526 6.96 -20.78 -4.20
C ILE A 526 6.27 -22.12 -4.53
N GLN A 527 6.27 -23.09 -3.62
CA GLN A 527 5.60 -24.39 -3.82
C GLN A 527 4.09 -24.21 -4.08
N HIS A 528 3.41 -23.39 -3.29
CA HIS A 528 1.97 -23.13 -3.47
C HIS A 528 1.66 -22.31 -4.72
N PHE A 529 2.38 -21.21 -4.99
CA PHE A 529 2.17 -20.42 -6.21
C PHE A 529 2.48 -21.22 -7.49
N ARG A 530 3.47 -22.13 -7.47
CA ARG A 530 3.69 -23.10 -8.56
C ARG A 530 2.53 -24.08 -8.73
N GLY A 531 1.92 -24.53 -7.63
CA GLY A 531 0.70 -25.34 -7.64
C GLY A 531 -0.48 -24.62 -8.31
N LEU A 532 -0.75 -23.37 -7.91
CA LEU A 532 -1.80 -22.53 -8.53
C LEU A 532 -1.52 -22.29 -10.02
N ALA A 533 -0.29 -21.93 -10.37
CA ALA A 533 0.13 -21.69 -11.76
C ALA A 533 -0.05 -22.93 -12.65
N ARG A 534 0.35 -24.11 -12.15
CA ARG A 534 0.14 -25.38 -12.86
C ARG A 534 -1.34 -25.73 -13.02
N ALA A 535 -2.16 -25.53 -11.99
CA ALA A 535 -3.59 -25.77 -12.06
C ALA A 535 -4.29 -24.84 -13.06
N ILE A 536 -3.83 -23.59 -13.21
CA ILE A 536 -4.26 -22.68 -14.27
C ILE A 536 -3.82 -23.21 -15.65
N ALA A 537 -2.55 -23.57 -15.82
CA ALA A 537 -1.98 -24.04 -17.09
C ALA A 537 -2.53 -25.39 -17.58
N GLU A 538 -2.93 -26.28 -16.66
CA GLU A 538 -3.57 -27.56 -16.98
C GLU A 538 -5.11 -27.48 -17.05
N GLY A 539 -5.72 -26.33 -16.75
CA GLY A 539 -7.18 -26.16 -16.71
C GLY A 539 -7.87 -26.78 -15.48
N LYS A 540 -7.10 -27.21 -14.48
CA LYS A 540 -7.52 -28.01 -13.31
C LYS A 540 -7.76 -27.20 -12.04
N VAL A 541 -8.05 -25.90 -12.14
CA VAL A 541 -8.30 -25.05 -10.97
C VAL A 541 -9.39 -25.62 -10.04
N GLY A 542 -10.42 -26.25 -10.61
CA GLY A 542 -11.49 -26.92 -9.84
C GLY A 542 -11.08 -28.21 -9.12
N GLU A 543 -9.87 -28.73 -9.35
CA GLU A 543 -9.28 -29.87 -8.63
C GLU A 543 -8.43 -29.44 -7.43
N LEU A 544 -8.18 -28.13 -7.26
CA LEU A 544 -7.44 -27.61 -6.11
C LEU A 544 -8.28 -27.76 -4.81
N PRO A 545 -7.72 -28.31 -3.71
CA PRO A 545 -8.40 -28.31 -2.43
C PRO A 545 -8.53 -26.87 -1.90
N LYS A 546 -9.75 -26.46 -1.48
CA LYS A 546 -10.06 -25.13 -0.91
C LYS A 546 -9.10 -24.73 0.23
N GLY A 547 -8.67 -25.72 1.01
CA GLY A 547 -7.89 -25.53 2.24
C GLY A 547 -8.78 -25.28 3.47
N PRO A 548 -8.16 -25.13 4.66
CA PRO A 548 -8.86 -24.79 5.90
C PRO A 548 -9.43 -23.36 5.83
N GLU A 549 -10.65 -23.17 6.32
CA GLU A 549 -11.30 -21.85 6.35
C GLU A 549 -10.74 -20.98 7.50
N PRO A 550 -10.34 -19.72 7.24
CA PRO A 550 -9.76 -18.86 8.27
C PRO A 550 -10.79 -18.41 9.31
N PRO A 551 -10.35 -18.15 10.55
CA PRO A 551 -11.26 -17.75 11.62
C PRO A 551 -11.74 -16.30 11.47
N PHE A 552 -12.92 -16.02 12.01
CA PHE A 552 -13.52 -14.69 12.10
C PHE A 552 -13.81 -14.37 13.57
N PHE A 553 -13.00 -13.53 14.21
CA PHE A 553 -13.09 -13.31 15.66
C PHE A 553 -14.20 -12.33 16.04
N SER A 554 -15.04 -12.73 16.99
CA SER A 554 -16.05 -11.91 17.66
C SER A 554 -15.51 -11.23 18.93
N ASN A 555 -16.17 -10.17 19.40
CA ASN A 555 -15.87 -9.49 20.67
C ASN A 555 -14.44 -8.89 20.75
N LEU A 556 -13.92 -8.40 19.61
CA LEU A 556 -12.69 -7.62 19.55
C LEU A 556 -12.80 -6.34 20.41
N PHE A 557 -11.72 -6.02 21.13
CA PHE A 557 -11.67 -4.92 22.11
C PHE A 557 -11.05 -3.64 21.51
N SER A 558 -11.25 -2.51 22.19
CA SER A 558 -10.55 -1.25 21.91
C SER A 558 -10.04 -0.62 23.20
N LEU A 559 -8.87 0.03 23.14
CA LEU A 559 -8.26 0.79 24.23
C LEU A 559 -8.51 2.30 24.07
N LEU A 560 -9.07 2.74 22.94
CA LEU A 560 -9.53 4.12 22.76
C LEU A 560 -10.90 4.31 23.42
N GLY A 561 -11.01 5.31 24.29
CA GLY A 561 -12.28 5.72 24.90
C GLY A 561 -13.19 6.46 23.92
N GLU A 562 -14.46 6.68 24.30
CA GLU A 562 -15.36 7.52 23.51
C GLU A 562 -14.84 8.98 23.40
N PRO A 563 -14.98 9.62 22.22
CA PRO A 563 -14.77 11.06 22.09
C PRO A 563 -15.62 11.85 23.09
N PRO A 564 -15.05 12.85 23.78
CA PRO A 564 -15.76 13.65 24.78
C PRO A 564 -16.79 14.59 24.14
N VAL A 565 -17.50 15.38 24.97
CA VAL A 565 -18.34 16.48 24.48
C VAL A 565 -17.44 17.68 24.18
N ASP A 566 -17.46 18.15 22.94
CA ASP A 566 -16.64 19.26 22.45
C ASP A 566 -17.07 20.60 23.08
N ARG A 567 -16.17 21.58 23.12
CA ARG A 567 -16.46 22.96 23.54
C ARG A 567 -15.79 23.99 22.63
N SER A 568 -16.49 25.09 22.35
CA SER A 568 -15.86 26.31 21.86
C SER A 568 -15.22 27.10 23.02
N PRO A 569 -14.27 28.00 22.74
CA PRO A 569 -13.85 29.06 23.66
C PRO A 569 -15.01 29.94 24.13
N GLU A 570 -14.86 30.58 25.30
CA GLU A 570 -15.87 31.49 25.83
C GLU A 570 -16.15 32.67 24.87
N ASN A 571 -17.42 32.95 24.65
CA ASN A 571 -17.93 33.95 23.68
C ASN A 571 -17.63 33.64 22.19
N THR A 572 -17.36 32.38 21.83
CA THR A 572 -17.20 31.93 20.43
C THR A 572 -18.07 30.71 20.09
N THR A 573 -18.28 30.44 18.80
CA THR A 573 -19.03 29.31 18.26
C THR A 573 -18.17 28.38 17.39
N PHE A 574 -18.63 27.14 17.16
CA PHE A 574 -17.94 26.21 16.27
C PHE A 574 -18.02 26.71 14.81
N GLY A 575 -16.87 27.06 14.25
CA GLY A 575 -16.74 27.72 12.94
C GLY A 575 -16.12 29.11 13.00
N ASP A 576 -16.02 29.72 14.20
CA ASP A 576 -15.36 31.02 14.37
C ASP A 576 -13.88 30.95 14.01
N VAL A 577 -13.41 31.91 13.19
CA VAL A 577 -12.04 31.94 12.68
C VAL A 577 -11.10 32.57 13.73
N LEU A 578 -10.52 31.72 14.57
CA LEU A 578 -9.63 32.12 15.68
C LEU A 578 -8.35 32.85 15.24
N GLN A 579 -7.81 32.50 14.06
CA GLN A 579 -6.72 33.20 13.40
C GLN A 579 -7.11 33.50 11.95
N GLN A 580 -7.25 34.79 11.63
CA GLN A 580 -7.56 35.21 10.26
C GLN A 580 -6.38 34.99 9.31
N VAL A 581 -6.69 34.77 8.03
CA VAL A 581 -5.67 34.73 6.99
C VAL A 581 -4.98 36.08 6.83
N HIS A 582 -3.67 36.04 6.58
CA HIS A 582 -2.97 37.16 5.96
C HIS A 582 -3.56 37.41 4.55
N PRO A 583 -3.41 38.62 3.96
CA PRO A 583 -4.09 38.99 2.72
C PRO A 583 -3.77 38.19 1.43
N VAL A 584 -3.05 37.03 1.48
CA VAL A 584 -2.50 36.30 0.31
C VAL A 584 -2.50 34.70 0.38
N TYR A 585 -3.45 33.97 1.03
CA TYR A 585 -3.43 32.44 1.12
C TYR A 585 -4.79 31.65 1.32
N LYS A 586 -5.14 30.42 0.82
CA LYS A 586 -5.09 29.61 -0.47
C LYS A 586 -5.65 28.09 -0.27
N VAL A 587 -6.09 27.08 -1.14
CA VAL A 587 -7.32 26.73 -2.03
C VAL A 587 -8.27 25.43 -1.64
N ARG A 588 -9.31 24.88 -2.40
CA ARG A 588 -10.76 24.40 -2.06
C ARG A 588 -11.40 22.97 -2.23
N ASP A 589 -12.28 22.48 -1.29
CA ASP A 589 -13.54 21.64 -1.53
C ASP A 589 -13.31 20.15 -1.87
N LYS A 590 -13.84 19.00 -1.32
CA LYS A 590 -14.89 18.70 -0.31
C LYS A 590 -14.68 17.41 0.54
N THR A 591 -14.56 17.50 1.88
CA THR A 591 -13.28 17.82 2.58
C THR A 591 -13.47 18.26 4.05
N PHE A 592 -12.38 18.30 4.84
CA PHE A 592 -12.23 19.19 6.01
C PHE A 592 -11.75 20.62 5.65
N VAL A 593 -10.90 20.74 4.62
CA VAL A 593 -10.13 21.95 4.25
C VAL A 593 -10.46 22.48 2.87
N THR A 594 -10.70 23.80 2.81
CA THR A 594 -11.27 24.42 1.62
C THR A 594 -10.87 25.88 1.49
N VAL A 595 -10.47 26.38 0.31
CA VAL A 595 -10.27 27.80 0.06
C VAL A 595 -10.54 28.21 -1.43
N GLU A 596 -11.44 29.14 -1.72
CA GLU A 596 -12.21 29.18 -2.98
C GLU A 596 -11.76 30.30 -3.93
N LYS A 597 -11.95 30.20 -5.25
CA LYS A 597 -11.64 31.26 -6.23
C LYS A 597 -12.88 32.08 -6.56
N PHE A 598 -12.78 33.41 -6.63
CA PHE A 598 -13.88 34.26 -7.11
C PHE A 598 -13.75 34.55 -8.61
N HIS A 599 -14.86 34.41 -9.35
CA HIS A 599 -14.96 34.77 -10.76
C HIS A 599 -15.78 36.04 -10.95
N ASN A 600 -15.10 37.14 -11.29
CA ASN A 600 -15.73 38.45 -11.50
C ASN A 600 -16.80 38.45 -12.61
N SER A 601 -16.68 37.57 -13.61
CA SER A 601 -17.59 37.47 -14.76
C SER A 601 -18.96 36.89 -14.41
N THR A 602 -19.01 35.93 -13.50
CA THR A 602 -20.23 35.26 -13.03
C THR A 602 -20.70 35.76 -11.67
N SER A 603 -19.85 36.48 -10.93
CA SER A 603 -19.99 36.78 -9.49
C SER A 603 -20.16 35.52 -8.62
N THR A 604 -19.69 34.37 -9.11
CA THR A 604 -19.71 33.10 -8.36
C THR A 604 -18.34 32.79 -7.76
N TRP A 605 -18.37 31.91 -6.77
CA TRP A 605 -17.20 31.27 -6.22
C TRP A 605 -17.03 29.87 -6.81
N GLU A 606 -15.79 29.47 -7.12
CA GLU A 606 -15.41 28.17 -7.68
C GLU A 606 -14.43 27.41 -6.78
N VAL A 607 -14.68 26.12 -6.71
CA VAL A 607 -13.93 25.12 -5.95
C VAL A 607 -12.76 24.63 -6.80
N VAL A 608 -11.49 24.80 -6.37
CA VAL A 608 -10.32 24.35 -7.18
C VAL A 608 -9.15 23.68 -6.42
N HIS A 609 -9.35 23.03 -5.25
CA HIS A 609 -8.42 22.03 -4.66
C HIS A 609 -9.18 20.90 -3.89
N THR A 610 -8.93 20.60 -2.60
CA THR A 610 -9.56 19.54 -1.72
C THR A 610 -8.61 19.22 -0.53
N ASP A 611 -9.03 18.50 0.52
CA ASP A 611 -8.11 17.75 1.43
C ASP A 611 -7.57 16.43 0.82
N ALA A 612 -7.98 16.11 -0.40
CA ALA A 612 -7.35 15.21 -1.35
C ALA A 612 -6.28 15.91 -2.23
N SER A 613 -6.18 17.25 -2.17
CA SER A 613 -5.14 17.99 -2.91
C SER A 613 -3.85 18.01 -2.15
N TRP A 614 -2.80 17.51 -2.80
CA TRP A 614 -1.44 17.43 -2.27
C TRP A 614 -0.91 18.73 -1.66
N GLU A 615 -1.36 19.85 -2.20
CA GLU A 615 -0.88 21.16 -1.82
C GLU A 615 -1.60 21.69 -0.57
N THR A 616 -2.76 21.15 -0.16
CA THR A 616 -3.44 21.59 1.07
C THR A 616 -3.07 20.74 2.28
N ARG A 617 -3.24 21.29 3.48
CA ARG A 617 -3.05 20.56 4.74
C ARG A 617 -4.11 20.97 5.75
N PHE A 618 -4.70 19.98 6.41
CA PHE A 618 -5.56 20.15 7.57
C PHE A 618 -4.84 19.64 8.81
N TYR A 619 -4.76 20.47 9.85
CA TYR A 619 -4.28 20.05 11.16
C TYR A 619 -5.42 20.19 12.18
N TRP A 620 -5.66 19.13 12.95
CA TRP A 620 -6.54 19.14 14.11
C TRP A 620 -5.68 19.11 15.37
N ILE A 621 -5.71 20.21 16.14
CA ILE A 621 -4.85 20.42 17.29
C ILE A 621 -5.71 20.45 18.54
N LYS A 622 -5.59 19.41 19.36
CA LYS A 622 -6.33 19.24 20.62
C LYS A 622 -5.89 20.29 21.64
N GLY A 623 -6.84 21.08 22.15
CA GLY A 623 -6.63 22.07 23.21
C GLY A 623 -6.94 21.51 24.59
N THR A 624 -7.00 22.40 25.58
CA THR A 624 -7.48 22.09 26.93
C THR A 624 -9.01 22.12 27.00
N ALA A 625 -9.59 21.58 28.07
CA ALA A 625 -11.04 21.67 28.37
C ALA A 625 -12.00 21.25 27.24
N ASN A 626 -11.61 20.27 26.41
CA ASN A 626 -12.32 19.79 25.21
C ASN A 626 -12.48 20.82 24.07
N GLN A 627 -11.60 21.83 24.02
CA GLN A 627 -11.45 22.70 22.86
C GLN A 627 -10.50 22.04 21.84
N SER A 628 -10.59 22.44 20.57
CA SER A 628 -9.63 22.05 19.53
C SER A 628 -9.56 23.10 18.42
N ASN A 629 -8.37 23.30 17.87
CA ASN A 629 -8.14 24.21 16.76
C ASN A 629 -8.06 23.44 15.43
N ALA A 630 -8.67 24.02 14.39
CA ALA A 630 -8.59 23.57 13.01
C ALA A 630 -7.69 24.53 12.22
N THR A 631 -6.47 24.10 11.88
CA THR A 631 -5.51 24.91 11.10
C THR A 631 -5.49 24.44 9.64
N VAL A 632 -5.38 25.39 8.71
CA VAL A 632 -5.59 25.19 7.27
C VAL A 632 -4.47 25.86 6.45
N GLU A 633 -3.85 25.12 5.53
CA GLU A 633 -2.80 25.62 4.63
C GLU A 633 -3.08 25.23 3.16
N TRP A 634 -2.63 26.03 2.18
CA TRP A 634 -2.33 25.58 0.79
C TRP A 634 -0.96 26.13 0.40
N HIS A 635 -0.07 25.20 0.09
CA HIS A 635 1.30 25.41 -0.33
C HIS A 635 1.29 25.89 -1.78
N ILE A 636 1.00 27.18 -1.92
CA ILE A 636 1.00 28.04 -3.12
C ILE A 636 1.81 27.45 -4.30
N PRO A 637 1.19 26.66 -5.21
CA PRO A 637 1.90 26.16 -6.38
C PRO A 637 2.04 27.27 -7.43
N LEU A 638 3.13 27.18 -8.20
CA LEU A 638 3.51 28.18 -9.21
C LEU A 638 2.55 28.25 -10.41
N SER A 639 1.82 27.17 -10.67
CA SER A 639 0.78 27.06 -11.71
C SER A 639 -0.43 27.94 -11.42
N ALA A 640 -0.73 28.19 -10.15
CA ALA A 640 -1.97 28.81 -9.70
C ALA A 640 -2.16 30.24 -10.24
N GLU A 641 -3.40 30.54 -10.60
CA GLU A 641 -3.76 31.83 -11.19
C GLU A 641 -3.73 32.98 -10.19
N SER A 642 -3.61 34.20 -10.73
CA SER A 642 -3.83 35.41 -9.94
C SER A 642 -5.32 35.74 -9.87
N GLY A 643 -5.81 36.13 -8.70
CA GLY A 643 -7.25 36.30 -8.46
C GLY A 643 -7.57 36.65 -7.02
N THR A 644 -8.86 36.68 -6.69
CA THR A 644 -9.37 36.81 -5.31
C THR A 644 -9.86 35.45 -4.84
N TYR A 645 -9.57 35.10 -3.58
CA TYR A 645 -9.83 33.77 -3.03
C TYR A 645 -10.29 33.84 -1.54
N ARG A 646 -10.88 32.78 -0.92
CA ARG A 646 -11.33 32.78 0.51
C ARG A 646 -11.31 31.41 1.23
N ILE A 647 -10.86 31.29 2.48
CA ILE A 647 -10.88 30.01 3.22
C ILE A 647 -12.29 29.66 3.70
N ARG A 648 -12.57 28.36 3.80
CA ARG A 648 -13.66 27.75 4.55
C ARG A 648 -13.16 26.45 5.21
N HIS A 649 -13.72 26.11 6.36
CA HIS A 649 -13.50 24.84 7.03
C HIS A 649 -14.87 24.21 7.32
N PHE A 650 -14.98 22.89 7.13
CA PHE A 650 -16.18 22.12 7.46
C PHE A 650 -15.84 21.10 8.54
N GLY A 651 -16.73 20.96 9.51
CA GLY A 651 -16.55 20.01 10.61
C GLY A 651 -17.88 19.62 11.25
N HIS A 652 -17.77 18.82 12.30
CA HIS A 652 -18.89 18.40 13.13
C HIS A 652 -18.49 18.47 14.61
N TYR A 653 -19.42 18.81 15.49
CA TYR A 653 -19.21 18.81 16.95
C TYR A 653 -20.22 17.90 17.67
N LYS A 654 -19.79 17.20 18.72
CA LYS A 654 -20.59 16.34 19.60
C LYS A 654 -21.09 17.13 20.79
N GLN A 655 -22.35 17.56 20.74
CA GLN A 655 -23.06 18.15 21.88
C GLN A 655 -23.89 17.10 22.64
N ARG A 656 -24.14 17.31 23.94
CA ARG A 656 -24.99 16.43 24.75
C ARG A 656 -26.14 17.23 25.35
N VAL A 657 -27.35 16.99 24.84
CA VAL A 657 -28.59 17.62 25.32
C VAL A 657 -29.33 16.66 26.26
N ILE A 658 -29.61 15.45 25.78
CA ILE A 658 -30.09 14.31 26.58
C ILE A 658 -29.25 13.10 26.15
N PHE A 659 -29.37 12.76 24.86
CA PHE A 659 -28.47 11.89 24.12
C PHE A 659 -27.34 12.71 23.45
N PRO A 660 -26.21 12.09 23.04
CA PRO A 660 -25.22 12.76 22.21
C PRO A 660 -25.79 13.05 20.81
N VAL A 661 -25.58 14.26 20.32
CA VAL A 661 -26.00 14.72 18.99
C VAL A 661 -24.77 15.29 18.28
N ILE A 662 -24.49 14.78 17.08
CA ILE A 662 -23.42 15.28 16.21
C ILE A 662 -24.03 16.32 15.27
N THR A 663 -23.48 17.53 15.26
CA THR A 663 -24.02 18.68 14.51
C THR A 663 -22.95 19.24 13.58
N ALA A 664 -23.29 19.45 12.31
CA ALA A 664 -22.37 20.02 11.33
C ALA A 664 -22.17 21.53 11.55
N TYR A 665 -20.99 22.03 11.21
CA TYR A 665 -20.67 23.47 11.18
C TYR A 665 -19.77 23.81 9.99
N GLU A 666 -19.76 25.09 9.62
CA GLU A 666 -18.79 25.65 8.68
C GLU A 666 -18.31 27.03 9.16
N GLY A 667 -17.06 27.35 8.85
CA GLY A 667 -16.46 28.67 9.08
C GLY A 667 -15.86 29.22 7.79
N SER A 668 -15.88 30.54 7.58
CA SER A 668 -15.29 31.21 6.40
C SER A 668 -14.28 32.29 6.81
N SER A 669 -13.09 32.34 6.19
CA SER A 669 -12.17 33.48 6.38
C SER A 669 -12.57 34.69 5.56
N HIS A 670 -11.94 35.82 5.83
CA HIS A 670 -11.89 36.94 4.89
C HIS A 670 -11.29 36.53 3.53
N THR A 671 -11.64 37.30 2.50
CA THR A 671 -11.08 37.19 1.15
C THR A 671 -9.66 37.71 1.10
N PHE A 672 -8.80 37.03 0.34
CA PHE A 672 -7.41 37.39 0.11
C PHE A 672 -7.11 37.39 -1.41
N ARG A 673 -5.94 37.88 -1.84
CA ARG A 673 -5.56 37.90 -3.26
C ARG A 673 -4.33 37.06 -3.55
N VAL A 674 -4.27 36.50 -4.75
CA VAL A 674 -3.08 35.83 -5.29
C VAL A 674 -2.51 36.68 -6.42
N THR A 675 -1.19 36.85 -6.42
CA THR A 675 -0.42 37.54 -7.46
C THR A 675 0.79 36.71 -7.83
N LYS A 676 1.08 36.55 -9.13
CA LYS A 676 2.36 35.98 -9.58
C LYS A 676 3.50 36.98 -9.29
N THR A 677 4.56 36.50 -8.66
CA THR A 677 5.78 37.29 -8.42
C THR A 677 6.53 37.47 -9.75
N LEU A 678 6.87 38.70 -10.11
CA LEU A 678 7.61 39.01 -11.35
C LEU A 678 9.14 38.82 -11.23
N TYR A 679 9.61 38.20 -10.15
CA TYR A 679 11.03 37.98 -9.87
C TYR A 679 11.33 36.48 -9.69
N SER A 680 11.80 35.87 -10.76
CA SER A 680 12.66 34.68 -10.73
C SER A 680 13.58 34.70 -11.95
N LEU A 681 14.87 34.94 -11.70
CA LEU A 681 15.99 34.43 -12.50
C LEU A 681 16.65 33.34 -11.66
#